data_AF-A0AA48LFJ8-F1
#
_entry.id   AF-A0AA48LFJ8-F1
#
_cell.length_a   1.000
_cell.length_b   1.000
_cell.length_c   1.000
_cell.angle_alpha   90.00
_cell.angle_beta   90.00
_cell.angle_gamma   90.00
#
_symmetry.space_group_name_H-M   'P 1'
#
loop_
_entity.id
_entity.type
_entity.pdbx_description
1 polymer ?
#
loop_
_entity_poly.entity_id
_entity_poly.type
_entity_poly.pdbx_seq_one_letter_code
_entity_poly.pdbx_strand_id
1 'polypeptide(L)'
;MEKMRLRRKILLLLTLISSVIYIGWRIIYTIPTSYGWLSLLAGVALIVAETISVIEAFEHYRNMSSAVIPEKPEIPLEWFPEIDVLIATHNEPVELLYKTINGCNHMDYPDSKKVHIHLCDDMDRPEMRDLADEMGIGYFGLSENDEAKAGNLNNALEKTHAPLVVTFDADMIPTHKFLLETVPYFFLPRMEKNKDGLWVERENVDEEDKIGFIQTPQSFYNADLFQYNLHSEDRIPNEQDYFFREVNVGRNRTNSAIYAGSNTVISRQALEEVGGITVGTITEDFATGIEIQSKGYRCYAIDQALAHGLAPTTVLSLIKQRERWGRGCVQTIRRKEFIFNKDLNWRTKLSYYASFMYWWTFMRRFIYIISPILFTVFHIHVVECSLWELIIIWLPSYLLYNRTLRVISGNIRNQRWSNVVDTIIFPYLVFPIFLETIGVKLSKFAVTKKDRSTINSESNLRYAAPHMILIVFSLIGLYVSVRDAVIFHSFGNIIVIYWLCVNLYNLTMAVLFMLGRTNYRQYERFDAEVDVRIILPEETIVTRTCDISEFGLALMMDQSQLIPVDETCTLRIHNERYEAEVDAKLVHVIQVENQVKYCFEIVSCTPADKRKYYQIVYDRGHSYPNYLSPSVTVLDDLRVNLQGRAFVPMQSNRKRPRILLNQSILTSDGEKAILRDFNYKYALVEIEGGHRDKLSLELESGQFMELIYDERISVFKGPNEGVYHVENAEVLVSSQRFQKLMESWIQEKQKINHDLSELHEATDLDG
;
A
#
# COMPACT_ATOMS: atom_id res chain seq x y z
N MET A 1 -23.24 -12.79 21.50
CA MET A 1 -21.80 -13.10 21.31
C MET A 1 -21.44 -14.57 21.58
N GLU A 2 -21.96 -15.19 22.63
CA GLU A 2 -21.57 -16.56 23.04
C GLU A 2 -21.92 -17.66 22.02
N LYS A 3 -23.13 -17.63 21.43
CA LYS A 3 -23.52 -18.55 20.34
C LYS A 3 -22.61 -18.44 19.10
N MET A 4 -22.12 -17.23 18.78
CA MET A 4 -21.18 -17.02 17.68
C MET A 4 -19.79 -17.58 17.99
N ARG A 5 -19.32 -17.43 19.24
CA ARG A 5 -18.08 -18.05 19.71
C ARG A 5 -18.16 -19.59 19.68
N LEU A 6 -19.29 -20.16 20.09
CA LEU A 6 -19.51 -21.60 20.05
C LEU A 6 -19.48 -22.15 18.61
N ARG A 7 -20.18 -21.49 17.67
CA ARG A 7 -20.16 -21.87 16.25
C ARG A 7 -18.75 -21.84 15.65
N ARG A 8 -17.94 -20.82 15.98
CA ARG A 8 -16.54 -20.73 15.53
C ARG A 8 -15.68 -21.86 16.09
N LYS A 9 -15.83 -22.19 17.38
CA LYS A 9 -15.12 -23.32 18.01
C LYS A 9 -15.50 -24.66 17.38
N ILE A 10 -16.79 -24.88 17.08
CA ILE A 10 -17.26 -26.10 16.40
C ILE A 10 -16.65 -26.19 15.00
N LEU A 11 -16.69 -25.10 14.23
CA LEU A 11 -16.09 -25.06 12.89
C LEU A 11 -14.60 -25.40 12.93
N LEU A 12 -13.84 -24.79 13.86
CA LEU A 12 -12.42 -25.07 14.07
C LEU A 12 -12.16 -26.54 14.42
N LEU A 13 -12.97 -27.12 15.30
CA LEU A 13 -12.86 -28.52 15.68
C LEU A 13 -13.13 -29.45 14.49
N LEU A 14 -14.17 -29.18 13.71
CA LEU A 14 -14.50 -29.96 12.50
C LEU A 14 -13.37 -29.88 11.46
N THR A 15 -12.81 -28.70 11.24
CA THR A 15 -11.66 -28.49 10.35
C THR A 15 -10.43 -29.23 10.84
N LEU A 16 -10.17 -29.25 12.15
CA LEU A 16 -9.07 -30.02 12.73
C LEU A 16 -9.24 -31.52 12.48
N ILE A 17 -10.42 -32.05 12.80
CA ILE A 17 -10.72 -33.48 12.61
C ILE A 17 -10.60 -33.87 11.14
N SER A 18 -11.22 -33.10 10.23
CA SER A 18 -11.18 -33.40 8.79
C SER A 18 -9.77 -33.30 8.21
N SER A 19 -8.96 -32.35 8.66
CA SER A 19 -7.56 -32.22 8.23
C SER A 19 -6.69 -33.39 8.71
N VAL A 20 -6.88 -33.85 9.95
CA VAL A 20 -6.15 -35.03 10.48
C VAL A 20 -6.54 -36.29 9.70
N ILE A 21 -7.83 -36.49 9.44
CA ILE A 21 -8.30 -37.62 8.61
C ILE A 21 -7.68 -37.55 7.21
N TYR A 22 -7.69 -36.36 6.58
CA TYR A 22 -7.12 -36.16 5.26
C TYR A 22 -5.61 -36.43 5.21
N ILE A 23 -4.82 -35.87 6.13
CA ILE A 23 -3.37 -36.11 6.19
C ILE A 23 -3.07 -37.58 6.50
N GLY A 24 -3.80 -38.19 7.42
CA GLY A 24 -3.68 -39.62 7.72
C GLY A 24 -3.97 -40.50 6.51
N TRP A 25 -5.04 -40.22 5.76
CA TRP A 25 -5.35 -40.90 4.51
C TRP A 25 -4.24 -40.71 3.47
N ARG A 26 -3.74 -39.48 3.32
CA ARG A 26 -2.66 -39.19 2.36
C ARG A 26 -1.40 -40.01 2.65
N ILE A 27 -0.96 -40.06 3.91
CA ILE A 27 0.25 -40.77 4.34
C ILE A 27 0.12 -42.28 4.15
N ILE A 28 -1.04 -42.86 4.47
CA ILE A 28 -1.22 -44.31 4.51
C ILE A 28 -1.54 -44.89 3.14
N TYR A 29 -2.40 -44.23 2.35
CA TYR A 29 -3.03 -44.85 1.18
C TYR A 29 -2.60 -44.26 -0.17
N THR A 30 -2.00 -43.06 -0.20
CA THR A 30 -1.90 -42.31 -1.46
C THR A 30 -0.49 -42.03 -1.96
N ILE A 31 0.52 -42.52 -1.25
CA ILE A 31 1.92 -42.37 -1.64
C ILE A 31 2.20 -43.35 -2.80
N PRO A 32 2.67 -42.88 -3.97
CA PRO A 32 2.83 -43.70 -5.18
C PRO A 32 4.10 -44.55 -5.14
N THR A 33 4.17 -45.54 -4.23
CA THR A 33 5.36 -46.38 -4.01
C THR A 33 5.68 -47.32 -5.18
N SER A 34 4.70 -47.64 -6.02
CA SER A 34 4.80 -48.60 -7.14
C SER A 34 5.30 -47.97 -8.46
N TYR A 35 5.40 -46.64 -8.54
CA TYR A 35 5.65 -45.91 -9.79
C TYR A 35 7.10 -45.41 -9.95
N GLY A 36 8.02 -45.87 -9.10
CA GLY A 36 9.44 -45.53 -9.13
C GLY A 36 9.83 -44.36 -8.21
N TRP A 37 11.15 -44.11 -8.10
CA TRP A 37 11.70 -43.20 -7.10
C TRP A 37 11.30 -41.73 -7.30
N LEU A 38 11.11 -41.29 -8.55
CA LEU A 38 10.74 -39.91 -8.86
C LEU A 38 9.29 -39.62 -8.46
N SER A 39 8.38 -40.57 -8.71
CA SER A 39 7.00 -40.53 -8.21
C SER A 39 6.94 -40.54 -6.69
N LEU A 40 7.73 -41.41 -6.05
CA LEU A 40 7.85 -41.43 -4.58
C LEU A 40 8.31 -40.07 -4.03
N LEU A 41 9.36 -39.49 -4.62
CA LEU A 41 9.88 -38.18 -4.22
C LEU A 41 8.82 -37.07 -4.38
N ALA A 42 8.12 -37.03 -5.52
CA ALA A 42 7.07 -36.04 -5.76
C ALA A 42 5.89 -36.20 -4.79
N GLY A 43 5.46 -37.44 -4.53
CA GLY A 43 4.39 -37.75 -3.58
C GLY A 43 4.75 -37.37 -2.15
N VAL A 44 5.98 -37.68 -1.71
CA VAL A 44 6.51 -37.28 -0.40
C VAL A 44 6.62 -35.75 -0.29
N ALA A 45 7.14 -35.08 -1.31
CA ALA A 45 7.24 -33.62 -1.33
C ALA A 45 5.87 -32.95 -1.20
N LEU A 46 4.85 -33.48 -1.90
CA LEU A 46 3.49 -32.96 -1.83
C LEU A 46 2.88 -33.15 -0.44
N ILE A 47 2.96 -34.34 0.16
CA ILE A 47 2.38 -34.55 1.51
C ILE A 47 3.12 -33.77 2.60
N VAL A 48 4.43 -33.56 2.47
CA VAL A 48 5.19 -32.68 3.37
C VAL A 48 4.68 -31.23 3.24
N ALA A 49 4.50 -30.75 2.01
CA ALA A 49 3.94 -29.41 1.77
C ALA A 49 2.52 -29.26 2.34
N GLU A 50 1.64 -30.23 2.11
CA GLU A 50 0.27 -30.27 2.65
C GLU A 50 0.26 -30.30 4.19
N THR A 51 1.12 -31.10 4.80
CA THR A 51 1.23 -31.22 6.26
C THR A 51 1.68 -29.91 6.89
N ILE A 52 2.70 -29.25 6.32
CA ILE A 52 3.17 -27.95 6.81
C ILE A 52 2.07 -26.89 6.68
N SER A 53 1.36 -26.83 5.54
CA SER A 53 0.23 -25.91 5.35
C SER A 53 -0.86 -26.09 6.41
N VAL A 54 -1.17 -27.34 6.76
CA VAL A 54 -2.13 -27.67 7.82
C VAL A 54 -1.64 -27.21 9.20
N ILE A 55 -0.37 -27.45 9.54
CA ILE A 55 0.23 -26.98 10.81
C ILE A 55 0.22 -25.46 10.91
N GLU A 56 0.65 -24.77 9.85
CA GLU A 56 0.68 -23.30 9.79
C GLU A 56 -0.72 -22.72 9.93
N ALA A 57 -1.72 -23.29 9.25
CA ALA A 57 -3.09 -22.87 9.37
C ALA A 57 -3.64 -23.03 10.79
N PHE A 58 -3.33 -24.14 11.48
CA PHE A 58 -3.75 -24.31 12.88
C PHE A 58 -3.12 -23.26 13.80
N GLU A 59 -1.83 -22.96 13.59
CA GLU A 59 -1.17 -21.93 14.38
C GLU A 59 -1.76 -20.54 14.09
N HIS A 60 -2.03 -20.23 12.82
CA HIS A 60 -2.71 -19.01 12.42
C HIS A 60 -4.11 -18.91 13.05
N TYR A 61 -4.91 -19.98 13.00
CA TYR A 61 -6.22 -20.03 13.64
C TYR A 61 -6.16 -19.81 15.15
N ARG A 62 -5.18 -20.42 15.81
CA ARG A 62 -4.98 -20.27 17.26
C ARG A 62 -4.72 -18.81 17.62
N ASN A 63 -3.82 -18.15 16.90
CA ASN A 63 -3.44 -16.76 17.16
C ASN A 63 -4.59 -15.79 16.82
N MET A 64 -5.22 -15.94 15.65
CA MET A 64 -6.29 -15.04 15.19
C MET A 64 -7.60 -15.19 15.97
N SER A 65 -7.99 -16.42 16.34
CA SER A 65 -9.24 -16.65 17.11
C SER A 65 -9.25 -16.01 18.50
N SER A 66 -8.09 -15.53 18.94
CA SER A 66 -7.87 -14.98 20.26
C SER A 66 -6.90 -13.80 20.26
N ALA A 67 -6.84 -13.06 19.14
CA ALA A 67 -6.07 -11.84 19.04
C ALA A 67 -6.48 -10.86 20.15
N VAL A 68 -5.48 -10.26 20.80
CA VAL A 68 -5.67 -9.30 21.90
C VAL A 68 -4.91 -8.05 21.52
N ILE A 69 -5.63 -6.97 21.27
CA ILE A 69 -5.06 -5.62 21.31
C ILE A 69 -5.31 -5.15 22.74
N PRO A 70 -4.26 -4.89 23.55
CA PRO A 70 -4.49 -4.31 24.85
C PRO A 70 -5.19 -2.97 24.69
N GLU A 71 -6.09 -2.63 25.60
CA GLU A 71 -6.70 -1.31 25.59
C GLU A 71 -5.67 -0.28 26.05
N LYS A 72 -5.57 0.85 25.34
CA LYS A 72 -4.66 1.93 25.71
C LYS A 72 -5.04 2.48 27.09
N PRO A 73 -4.12 2.48 28.07
CA PRO A 73 -4.40 3.08 29.35
C PRO A 73 -4.42 4.61 29.24
N GLU A 74 -5.30 5.25 29.99
CA GLU A 74 -5.25 6.69 30.22
C GLU A 74 -4.34 6.93 31.42
N ILE A 75 -3.28 7.71 31.23
CA ILE A 75 -2.29 8.02 32.28
C ILE A 75 -2.22 9.52 32.52
N PRO A 76 -1.85 9.95 33.74
CA PRO A 76 -1.59 11.36 34.01
C PRO A 76 -0.49 11.92 33.11
N LEU A 77 -0.62 13.19 32.68
CA LEU A 77 0.30 13.83 31.74
C LEU A 77 1.73 13.92 32.29
N GLU A 78 1.87 14.04 33.61
CA GLU A 78 3.14 14.07 34.34
C GLU A 78 3.91 12.74 34.28
N TRP A 79 3.24 11.61 33.99
CA TRP A 79 3.89 10.29 33.93
C TRP A 79 4.60 10.03 32.60
N PHE A 80 4.32 10.83 31.57
CA PHE A 80 5.00 10.69 30.28
C PHE A 80 6.53 10.87 30.45
N PRO A 81 7.34 9.84 30.16
CA PRO A 81 8.78 9.85 30.41
C PRO A 81 9.57 10.63 29.34
N GLU A 82 10.89 10.74 29.51
CA GLU A 82 11.77 11.14 28.42
C GLU A 82 11.82 10.07 27.33
N ILE A 83 12.04 10.49 26.08
CA ILE A 83 12.07 9.62 24.90
C ILE A 83 13.22 10.00 23.97
N ASP A 84 14.02 9.02 23.59
CA ASP A 84 14.99 9.15 22.49
C ASP A 84 14.36 8.65 21.19
N VAL A 85 14.29 9.49 20.17
CA VAL A 85 13.81 9.14 18.83
C VAL A 85 15.01 9.00 17.90
N LEU A 86 15.30 7.78 17.48
CA LEU A 86 16.46 7.43 16.66
C LEU A 86 16.04 7.15 15.22
N ILE A 87 16.53 7.97 14.29
CA ILE A 87 16.27 7.85 12.85
C ILE A 87 17.53 7.28 12.20
N ALA A 88 17.48 6.04 11.71
CA ALA A 88 18.64 5.38 11.11
C ALA A 88 18.70 5.65 9.61
N THR A 89 19.89 6.04 9.12
CA THR A 89 20.18 6.20 7.69
C THR A 89 21.52 5.57 7.30
N HIS A 90 21.57 5.11 6.05
CA HIS A 90 22.78 4.63 5.40
C HIS A 90 23.11 5.43 4.16
N ASN A 91 22.25 5.40 3.14
CA ASN A 91 22.51 6.07 1.85
C ASN A 91 21.31 6.85 1.32
N GLU A 92 20.32 7.10 2.16
CA GLU A 92 19.13 7.86 1.80
C GLU A 92 19.45 9.33 1.52
N PRO A 93 18.73 9.96 0.59
CA PRO A 93 18.94 11.37 0.25
C PRO A 93 18.37 12.31 1.32
N VAL A 94 18.90 13.53 1.35
CA VAL A 94 18.52 14.60 2.30
C VAL A 94 17.03 14.89 2.25
N GLU A 95 16.43 14.92 1.06
CA GLU A 95 15.01 15.22 0.85
C GLU A 95 14.08 14.16 1.46
N LEU A 96 14.53 12.89 1.49
CA LEU A 96 13.76 11.81 2.11
C LEU A 96 13.79 11.96 3.63
N LEU A 97 14.98 12.17 4.20
CA LEU A 97 15.16 12.36 5.64
C LEU A 97 14.50 13.63 6.16
N TYR A 98 14.51 14.71 5.38
CA TYR A 98 13.83 15.95 5.72
C TYR A 98 12.36 15.69 6.09
N LYS A 99 11.66 14.85 5.31
CA LYS A 99 10.26 14.50 5.59
C LYS A 99 10.09 13.74 6.90
N THR A 100 10.94 12.74 7.13
CA THR A 100 10.90 11.91 8.35
C THR A 100 11.22 12.73 9.59
N ILE A 101 12.29 13.54 9.56
CA ILE A 101 12.67 14.44 10.65
C ILE A 101 11.57 15.48 10.89
N ASN A 102 10.99 16.04 9.82
CA ASN A 102 9.89 16.99 9.95
C ASN A 102 8.67 16.35 10.62
N GLY A 103 8.31 15.11 10.29
CA GLY A 103 7.27 14.35 11.00
C GLY A 103 7.61 14.16 12.48
N CYS A 104 8.86 13.78 12.79
CA CYS A 104 9.30 13.60 14.17
C CYS A 104 9.18 14.89 15.00
N ASN A 105 9.58 16.03 14.43
CA ASN A 105 9.51 17.35 15.08
C ASN A 105 8.07 17.82 15.39
N HIS A 106 7.06 17.22 14.78
CA HIS A 106 5.64 17.58 14.96
C HIS A 106 4.84 16.52 15.72
N MET A 107 5.52 15.54 16.36
CA MET A 107 4.84 14.59 17.24
C MET A 107 4.33 15.29 18.51
N ASP A 108 3.08 15.01 18.86
CA ASP A 108 2.47 15.51 20.08
C ASP A 108 3.05 14.78 21.30
N TYR A 109 3.41 15.58 22.30
CA TYR A 109 3.85 15.10 23.60
C TYR A 109 3.49 16.12 24.69
N PRO A 110 3.12 15.68 25.91
CA PRO A 110 2.69 16.64 26.95
C PRO A 110 3.75 17.67 27.33
N ASP A 111 5.03 17.27 27.31
CA ASP A 111 6.18 18.17 27.44
C ASP A 111 7.16 17.90 26.30
N SER A 112 7.15 18.74 25.27
CA SER A 112 8.00 18.56 24.09
C SER A 112 9.50 18.55 24.40
N LYS A 113 9.93 19.07 25.56
CA LYS A 113 11.35 19.04 25.97
C LYS A 113 11.83 17.66 26.37
N LYS A 114 10.91 16.73 26.67
CA LYS A 114 11.20 15.33 26.99
C LYS A 114 11.43 14.46 25.75
N VAL A 115 11.25 15.00 24.55
CA VAL A 115 11.44 14.27 23.30
C VAL A 115 12.76 14.70 22.66
N HIS A 116 13.71 13.78 22.58
CA HIS A 116 15.05 14.01 22.03
C HIS A 116 15.17 13.28 20.70
N ILE A 117 15.27 14.03 19.60
CA ILE A 117 15.32 13.46 18.24
C ILE A 117 16.77 13.43 17.76
N HIS A 118 17.21 12.30 17.22
CA HIS A 118 18.57 12.06 16.77
C HIS A 118 18.62 11.37 15.41
N LEU A 119 19.37 11.95 14.48
CA LEU A 119 19.74 11.32 13.21
C LEU A 119 21.00 10.48 13.40
N CYS A 120 20.88 9.17 13.13
CA CYS A 120 21.96 8.19 13.27
C CYS A 120 22.44 7.80 11.87
N ASP A 121 23.65 8.23 11.49
CA ASP A 121 24.18 8.12 10.12
C ASP A 121 25.45 7.27 10.10
N ASP A 122 25.33 6.07 9.54
CA ASP A 122 26.41 5.07 9.56
C ASP A 122 27.51 5.28 8.51
N MET A 123 27.43 6.38 7.76
CA MET A 123 28.46 6.85 6.84
C MET A 123 29.09 8.18 7.26
N ASP A 124 28.64 8.79 8.38
CA ASP A 124 29.12 10.09 8.90
C ASP A 124 29.18 11.19 7.82
N ARG A 125 28.07 11.37 7.09
CA ARG A 125 27.97 12.30 5.96
C ARG A 125 27.78 13.76 6.40
N PRO A 126 28.59 14.71 5.89
CA PRO A 126 28.47 16.13 6.21
C PRO A 126 27.07 16.71 5.92
N GLU A 127 26.46 16.34 4.78
CA GLU A 127 25.15 16.85 4.39
C GLU A 127 24.03 16.41 5.35
N MET A 128 24.20 15.29 6.06
CA MET A 128 23.24 14.82 7.06
C MET A 128 23.41 15.55 8.39
N ARG A 129 24.65 15.92 8.73
CA ARG A 129 24.94 16.79 9.86
C ARG A 129 24.34 18.19 9.66
N ASP A 130 24.53 18.76 8.47
CA ASP A 130 23.95 20.06 8.11
C ASP A 130 22.42 20.03 8.18
N LEU A 131 21.78 18.94 7.69
CA LEU A 131 20.34 18.74 7.81
C LEU A 131 19.88 18.66 9.28
N ALA A 132 20.61 17.91 10.12
CA ALA A 132 20.28 17.79 11.54
C ALA A 132 20.36 19.15 12.26
N ASP A 133 21.39 19.93 11.96
CA ASP A 133 21.57 21.29 12.49
C ASP A 133 20.46 22.24 12.01
N GLU A 134 20.09 22.19 10.72
CA GLU A 134 18.98 22.97 10.15
C GLU A 134 17.64 22.64 10.84
N MET A 135 17.41 21.36 11.11
CA MET A 135 16.17 20.84 11.70
C MET A 135 16.14 20.91 13.23
N GLY A 136 17.26 21.31 13.86
CA GLY A 136 17.39 21.47 15.30
C GLY A 136 17.37 20.14 16.09
N ILE A 137 17.90 19.06 15.49
CA ILE A 137 17.94 17.73 16.10
C ILE A 137 19.39 17.27 16.34
N GLY A 138 19.59 16.24 17.16
CA GLY A 138 20.93 15.68 17.39
C GLY A 138 21.43 14.87 16.18
N TYR A 139 22.76 14.78 16.04
CA TYR A 139 23.41 13.99 14.99
C TYR A 139 24.46 13.04 15.58
N PHE A 140 24.39 11.77 15.19
CA PHE A 140 25.36 10.75 15.53
C PHE A 140 25.90 10.09 14.26
N GLY A 141 27.11 10.51 13.85
CA GLY A 141 27.87 9.84 12.80
C GLY A 141 28.64 8.63 13.33
N LEU A 142 28.82 7.61 12.48
CA LEU A 142 29.68 6.46 12.74
C LEU A 142 30.51 6.13 11.49
N SER A 143 31.72 6.68 11.41
CA SER A 143 32.69 6.29 10.38
C SER A 143 33.27 4.90 10.72
N GLU A 144 33.24 3.97 9.77
CA GLU A 144 33.71 2.57 9.91
C GLU A 144 32.72 1.56 10.55
N ASN A 145 31.43 1.68 10.24
CA ASN A 145 30.43 0.70 10.66
C ASN A 145 30.49 -0.64 9.86
N ASP A 146 30.70 -1.77 10.55
CA ASP A 146 30.62 -3.12 9.98
C ASP A 146 29.37 -3.92 10.44
N GLU A 147 28.61 -3.39 11.38
CA GLU A 147 27.41 -4.01 11.96
C GLU A 147 26.09 -3.46 11.40
N ALA A 148 26.17 -2.67 10.32
CA ALA A 148 25.02 -2.08 9.63
C ALA A 148 24.08 -1.34 10.60
N LYS A 149 22.75 -1.45 10.40
CA LYS A 149 21.77 -0.71 11.21
C LYS A 149 21.88 -1.00 12.72
N ALA A 150 22.22 -2.22 13.12
CA ALA A 150 22.41 -2.58 14.52
C ALA A 150 23.52 -1.77 15.18
N GLY A 151 24.72 -1.74 14.56
CA GLY A 151 25.86 -0.96 15.06
C GLY A 151 25.57 0.54 15.10
N ASN A 152 24.89 1.06 14.08
CA ASN A 152 24.49 2.47 14.03
C ASN A 152 23.57 2.86 15.20
N LEU A 153 22.53 2.05 15.45
CA LEU A 153 21.63 2.27 16.57
C LEU A 153 22.35 2.11 17.91
N ASN A 154 23.17 1.06 18.09
CA ASN A 154 23.93 0.85 19.32
C ASN A 154 24.87 2.03 19.65
N ASN A 155 25.56 2.59 18.65
CA ASN A 155 26.38 3.80 18.82
C ASN A 155 25.56 5.02 19.31
N ALA A 156 24.28 5.10 18.94
CA ALA A 156 23.38 6.11 19.49
C ALA A 156 22.91 5.75 20.91
N LEU A 157 22.57 4.47 21.18
CA LEU A 157 22.15 4.01 22.52
C LEU A 157 23.22 4.25 23.59
N GLU A 158 24.51 4.23 23.24
CA GLU A 158 25.60 4.55 24.17
C GLU A 158 25.65 6.04 24.58
N LYS A 159 25.04 6.93 23.79
CA LYS A 159 25.11 8.39 23.93
C LYS A 159 23.80 9.00 24.45
N THR A 160 22.75 8.21 24.59
CA THR A 160 21.43 8.66 25.02
C THR A 160 20.93 7.81 26.19
N HIS A 161 20.04 8.36 27.03
CA HIS A 161 19.68 7.76 28.31
C HIS A 161 18.17 7.81 28.62
N ALA A 162 17.33 8.21 27.67
CA ALA A 162 15.90 8.29 27.92
C ALA A 162 15.31 6.90 28.23
N PRO A 163 14.30 6.80 29.12
CA PRO A 163 13.67 5.53 29.49
C PRO A 163 13.01 4.78 28.34
N LEU A 164 12.56 5.49 27.30
CA LEU A 164 11.98 4.91 26.10
C LEU A 164 12.76 5.31 24.85
N VAL A 165 12.81 4.41 23.88
CA VAL A 165 13.51 4.57 22.62
C VAL A 165 12.55 4.34 21.47
N VAL A 166 12.50 5.24 20.52
CA VAL A 166 11.78 5.06 19.26
C VAL A 166 12.77 4.81 18.15
N THR A 167 12.50 3.82 17.31
CA THR A 167 13.32 3.56 16.11
C THR A 167 12.49 3.83 14.86
N PHE A 168 12.99 4.70 13.98
CA PHE A 168 12.45 4.92 12.64
C PHE A 168 13.49 4.63 11.56
N ASP A 169 13.06 4.00 10.48
CA ASP A 169 13.78 4.01 9.22
C ASP A 169 13.73 5.41 8.58
N ALA A 170 14.76 5.74 7.80
CA ALA A 170 14.89 7.03 7.12
C ALA A 170 13.66 7.47 6.28
N ASP A 171 12.83 6.53 5.82
CA ASP A 171 11.63 6.80 5.02
C ASP A 171 10.32 6.72 5.80
N MET A 172 10.31 6.44 7.10
CA MET A 172 9.10 6.27 7.89
C MET A 172 8.69 7.58 8.57
N ILE A 173 7.71 8.26 8.00
CA ILE A 173 7.22 9.56 8.50
C ILE A 173 6.16 9.30 9.58
N PRO A 174 6.40 9.64 10.86
CA PRO A 174 5.38 9.50 11.89
C PRO A 174 4.27 10.54 11.75
N THR A 175 3.06 10.15 12.16
CA THR A 175 1.94 11.06 12.41
C THR A 175 2.13 11.78 13.74
N HIS A 176 1.47 12.92 13.93
CA HIS A 176 1.55 13.66 15.19
C HIS A 176 1.13 12.82 16.41
N LYS A 177 0.26 11.81 16.23
CA LYS A 177 -0.27 11.00 17.33
C LYS A 177 0.67 9.88 17.81
N PHE A 178 1.78 9.63 17.10
CA PHE A 178 2.60 8.43 17.29
C PHE A 178 2.95 8.17 18.77
N LEU A 179 3.46 9.17 19.49
CA LEU A 179 3.87 9.01 20.89
C LEU A 179 2.68 8.88 21.85
N LEU A 180 1.63 9.71 21.69
CA LEU A 180 0.44 9.68 22.54
C LEU A 180 -0.37 8.37 22.42
N GLU A 181 -0.27 7.69 21.28
CA GLU A 181 -0.94 6.41 21.04
C GLU A 181 -0.09 5.20 21.41
N THR A 182 1.20 5.36 21.72
CA THR A 182 2.11 4.23 21.99
C THR A 182 2.67 4.21 23.41
N VAL A 183 3.08 5.36 23.94
CA VAL A 183 3.73 5.49 25.25
C VAL A 183 2.86 5.01 26.41
N PRO A 184 1.53 5.28 26.46
CA PRO A 184 0.73 4.85 27.59
C PRO A 184 0.77 3.33 27.84
N TYR A 185 0.94 2.51 26.79
CA TYR A 185 0.99 1.07 26.95
C TYR A 185 2.10 0.56 27.88
N PHE A 186 3.20 1.30 28.05
CA PHE A 186 4.26 0.94 28.99
C PHE A 186 3.82 0.96 30.46
N PHE A 187 2.68 1.59 30.75
CA PHE A 187 2.08 1.66 32.08
C PHE A 187 0.98 0.60 32.29
N LEU A 188 0.67 -0.24 31.30
CA LEU A 188 -0.29 -1.34 31.45
C LEU A 188 -0.06 -2.20 32.71
N PRO A 189 1.17 -2.58 33.09
CA PRO A 189 1.40 -3.35 34.32
C PRO A 189 1.01 -2.61 35.59
N ARG A 190 1.06 -1.27 35.58
CA ARG A 190 0.73 -0.38 36.71
C ARG A 190 -0.74 0.04 36.73
N MET A 191 -1.46 -0.14 35.63
CA MET A 191 -2.82 0.37 35.45
C MET A 191 -3.87 -0.75 35.40
N GLU A 192 -5.06 -0.48 35.93
CA GLU A 192 -6.23 -1.33 35.78
C GLU A 192 -7.53 -0.52 35.70
N LYS A 193 -8.61 -1.16 35.27
CA LYS A 193 -9.93 -0.54 35.24
C LYS A 193 -10.69 -0.83 36.53
N ASN A 194 -11.20 0.21 37.16
CA ASN A 194 -12.11 0.08 38.29
C ASN A 194 -13.50 -0.43 37.83
N LYS A 195 -14.44 -0.58 38.78
CA LYS A 195 -15.80 -1.06 38.49
C LYS A 195 -16.59 -0.16 37.53
N ASP A 196 -16.22 1.11 37.43
CA ASP A 196 -16.84 2.11 36.56
C ASP A 196 -16.16 2.16 35.17
N GLY A 197 -15.12 1.35 34.94
CA GLY A 197 -14.38 1.29 33.69
C GLY A 197 -13.30 2.36 33.53
N LEU A 198 -13.04 3.16 34.57
CA LEU A 198 -12.00 4.19 34.60
C LEU A 198 -10.64 3.58 34.92
N TRP A 199 -9.60 4.09 34.27
CA TRP A 199 -8.22 3.71 34.54
C TRP A 199 -7.76 4.26 35.90
N VAL A 200 -7.28 3.36 36.74
CA VAL A 200 -6.71 3.65 38.06
C VAL A 200 -5.39 2.90 38.23
N GLU A 201 -4.52 3.43 39.08
CA GLU A 201 -3.30 2.74 39.46
C GLU A 201 -3.62 1.50 40.30
N ARG A 202 -2.93 0.39 40.03
CA ARG A 202 -3.06 -0.85 40.80
C ARG A 202 -2.50 -0.68 42.21
N GLU A 203 -3.18 -1.23 43.20
CA GLU A 203 -2.68 -1.29 44.58
C GLU A 203 -1.42 -2.16 44.70
N ASN A 204 -1.34 -3.25 43.91
CA ASN A 204 -0.20 -4.16 43.89
C ASN A 204 0.32 -4.27 42.45
N VAL A 205 1.48 -3.66 42.19
CA VAL A 205 2.18 -3.73 40.91
C VAL A 205 3.16 -4.90 40.97
N ASP A 206 3.06 -5.82 40.00
CA ASP A 206 4.05 -6.87 39.81
C ASP A 206 5.28 -6.26 39.12
N GLU A 207 6.39 -6.12 39.86
CA GLU A 207 7.62 -5.51 39.34
C GLU A 207 8.27 -6.33 38.22
N GLU A 208 7.97 -7.63 38.14
CA GLU A 208 8.44 -8.51 37.04
C GLU A 208 7.60 -8.31 35.77
N ASP A 209 6.42 -7.73 35.88
CA ASP A 209 5.55 -7.47 34.75
C ASP A 209 5.97 -6.18 34.03
N LYS A 210 6.84 -6.31 33.02
CA LYS A 210 7.38 -5.17 32.27
C LYS A 210 7.02 -5.23 30.79
N ILE A 211 6.89 -4.06 30.18
CA ILE A 211 6.68 -3.93 28.73
C ILE A 211 8.02 -3.75 28.02
N GLY A 212 8.30 -4.61 27.05
CA GLY A 212 9.52 -4.58 26.25
C GLY A 212 9.42 -3.60 25.10
N PHE A 213 8.42 -3.77 24.23
CA PHE A 213 8.16 -2.86 23.12
C PHE A 213 6.70 -2.82 22.69
N ILE A 214 6.34 -1.73 22.00
CA ILE A 214 5.08 -1.51 21.31
C ILE A 214 5.37 -1.29 19.83
N GLN A 215 4.99 -2.27 19.00
CA GLN A 215 5.15 -2.24 17.55
C GLN A 215 3.87 -1.69 16.90
N THR A 216 3.99 -0.64 16.09
CA THR A 216 2.90 -0.18 15.23
C THR A 216 3.07 -0.75 13.82
N PRO A 217 2.03 -0.76 12.95
CA PRO A 217 2.17 -1.18 11.57
C PRO A 217 3.20 -0.36 10.80
N GLN A 218 3.93 -1.02 9.89
CA GLN A 218 4.60 -0.34 8.79
C GLN A 218 3.60 -0.18 7.65
N SER A 219 3.09 1.04 7.52
CA SER A 219 2.18 1.43 6.47
C SER A 219 2.94 2.23 5.42
N PHE A 220 2.42 2.28 4.20
CA PHE A 220 3.11 2.91 3.07
C PHE A 220 2.22 3.94 2.39
N TYR A 221 2.78 5.09 2.07
CA TYR A 221 2.04 6.18 1.44
C TYR A 221 2.00 6.11 -0.08
N ASN A 222 2.82 5.26 -0.71
CA ASN A 222 2.71 4.91 -2.12
C ASN A 222 2.13 3.49 -2.30
N ALA A 223 1.49 3.27 -3.44
CA ALA A 223 1.03 1.94 -3.84
C ALA A 223 2.23 0.98 -3.89
N ASP A 224 2.07 -0.21 -3.32
CA ASP A 224 3.04 -1.28 -3.53
C ASP A 224 2.95 -1.80 -4.98
N LEU A 225 3.92 -2.64 -5.37
CA LEU A 225 3.92 -3.20 -6.72
C LEU A 225 2.73 -4.11 -7.01
N PHE A 226 2.13 -4.74 -6.00
CA PHE A 226 0.98 -5.62 -6.21
C PHE A 226 -0.26 -4.79 -6.56
N GLN A 227 -0.46 -3.67 -5.87
CA GLN A 227 -1.47 -2.68 -6.18
C GLN A 227 -1.19 -2.07 -7.56
N TYR A 228 0.02 -1.55 -7.76
CA TYR A 228 0.36 -0.74 -8.93
C TYR A 228 0.47 -1.53 -10.25
N ASN A 229 1.25 -2.63 -10.27
CA ASN A 229 1.46 -3.39 -11.51
C ASN A 229 0.22 -4.21 -11.92
N LEU A 230 -0.71 -4.46 -10.99
CA LEU A 230 -1.96 -5.17 -11.27
C LEU A 230 -3.18 -4.26 -11.37
N HIS A 231 -2.98 -2.94 -11.48
CA HIS A 231 -4.06 -1.95 -11.60
C HIS A 231 -5.13 -2.09 -10.50
N SER A 232 -4.70 -2.42 -9.29
CA SER A 232 -5.57 -2.79 -8.16
C SER A 232 -5.47 -1.82 -6.98
N GLU A 233 -4.97 -0.60 -7.22
CA GLU A 233 -4.78 0.46 -6.21
C GLU A 233 -6.06 0.73 -5.40
N ASP A 234 -7.24 0.71 -6.05
CA ASP A 234 -8.54 0.98 -5.40
C ASP A 234 -9.26 -0.29 -4.91
N ARG A 235 -8.65 -1.47 -5.10
CA ARG A 235 -9.32 -2.77 -4.92
C ARG A 235 -8.72 -3.62 -3.81
N ILE A 236 -7.42 -3.48 -3.56
CA ILE A 236 -6.70 -4.29 -2.58
C ILE A 236 -5.86 -3.43 -1.63
N PRO A 237 -5.74 -3.85 -0.36
CA PRO A 237 -4.82 -3.21 0.57
C PRO A 237 -3.37 -3.58 0.27
N ASN A 238 -2.45 -2.84 0.89
CA ASN A 238 -1.02 -3.13 0.80
C ASN A 238 -0.75 -4.56 1.29
N GLU A 239 0.22 -5.23 0.68
CA GLU A 239 0.55 -6.61 1.06
C GLU A 239 0.98 -6.75 2.52
N GLN A 240 1.67 -5.76 3.07
CA GLN A 240 2.19 -5.82 4.43
C GLN A 240 1.13 -5.55 5.51
N ASP A 241 0.00 -4.92 5.15
CA ASP A 241 -1.09 -4.64 6.10
C ASP A 241 -1.61 -5.93 6.74
N TYR A 242 -1.65 -7.03 5.98
CA TYR A 242 -2.08 -8.31 6.51
C TYR A 242 -1.17 -8.80 7.63
N PHE A 243 0.15 -8.66 7.45
CA PHE A 243 1.09 -9.04 8.49
C PHE A 243 0.95 -8.13 9.71
N PHE A 244 1.04 -6.81 9.53
CA PHE A 244 1.12 -5.90 10.67
C PHE A 244 -0.19 -5.74 11.44
N ARG A 245 -1.32 -5.63 10.74
CA ARG A 245 -2.62 -5.29 11.36
C ARG A 245 -3.39 -6.52 11.82
N GLU A 246 -3.13 -7.69 11.24
CA GLU A 246 -3.77 -8.95 11.66
C GLU A 246 -2.77 -9.94 12.26
N VAL A 247 -1.79 -10.42 11.48
CA VAL A 247 -0.92 -11.53 11.92
C VAL A 247 -0.12 -11.16 13.17
N ASN A 248 0.53 -10.00 13.18
CA ASN A 248 1.39 -9.58 14.29
C ASN A 248 0.59 -9.29 15.56
N VAL A 249 -0.58 -8.65 15.41
CA VAL A 249 -1.54 -8.44 16.51
C VAL A 249 -2.01 -9.76 17.13
N GLY A 250 -2.26 -10.79 16.31
CA GLY A 250 -2.59 -12.12 16.82
C GLY A 250 -1.50 -12.75 17.69
N ARG A 251 -0.24 -12.37 17.48
CA ARG A 251 0.92 -12.89 18.22
C ARG A 251 1.06 -12.28 19.62
N ASN A 252 0.31 -11.22 19.94
CA ASN A 252 0.28 -10.63 21.28
C ASN A 252 -0.08 -11.65 22.36
N ARG A 253 -1.03 -12.55 22.07
CA ARG A 253 -1.47 -13.57 23.03
C ARG A 253 -0.37 -14.51 23.48
N THR A 254 0.56 -14.80 22.59
CA THR A 254 1.67 -15.72 22.82
C THR A 254 2.95 -15.00 23.22
N ASN A 255 2.85 -13.70 23.51
CA ASN A 255 4.01 -12.82 23.73
C ASN A 255 5.08 -13.04 22.67
N SER A 256 4.67 -13.04 21.40
CA SER A 256 5.54 -13.30 20.25
C SER A 256 5.34 -12.26 19.15
N ALA A 257 4.86 -11.07 19.53
CA ALA A 257 4.83 -9.92 18.63
C ALA A 257 6.23 -9.71 18.05
N ILE A 258 6.30 -9.40 16.77
CA ILE A 258 7.56 -9.21 16.05
C ILE A 258 7.92 -7.73 16.09
N TYR A 259 9.12 -7.43 16.60
CA TYR A 259 9.79 -6.17 16.33
C TYR A 259 10.31 -6.20 14.89
N ALA A 260 9.88 -5.23 14.10
CA ALA A 260 10.12 -5.15 12.66
C ALA A 260 11.08 -3.99 12.28
N GLY A 261 11.84 -3.48 13.25
CA GLY A 261 12.96 -2.58 13.01
C GLY A 261 12.60 -1.10 12.88
N SER A 262 11.33 -0.76 12.70
CA SER A 262 10.85 0.63 12.62
C SER A 262 9.45 0.75 13.24
N ASN A 263 9.03 1.99 13.49
CA ASN A 263 7.69 2.33 13.99
C ASN A 263 7.41 1.63 15.33
N THR A 264 8.41 1.65 16.21
CA THR A 264 8.38 0.91 17.47
C THR A 264 8.89 1.79 18.59
N VAL A 265 8.19 1.76 19.72
CA VAL A 265 8.69 2.28 21.00
C VAL A 265 9.20 1.10 21.81
N ILE A 266 10.40 1.21 22.38
CA ILE A 266 11.13 0.14 23.07
C ILE A 266 11.57 0.65 24.45
N SER A 267 11.47 -0.20 25.46
CA SER A 267 12.02 0.08 26.79
C SER A 267 13.55 0.09 26.74
N ARG A 268 14.15 1.19 27.22
CA ARG A 268 15.61 1.31 27.40
C ARG A 268 16.16 0.17 28.25
N GLN A 269 15.49 -0.10 29.38
CA GLN A 269 15.86 -1.17 30.28
C GLN A 269 15.90 -2.52 29.56
N ALA A 270 14.88 -2.80 28.74
CA ALA A 270 14.82 -4.05 27.99
C ALA A 270 15.99 -4.18 27.00
N LEU A 271 16.36 -3.09 26.31
CA LEU A 271 17.51 -3.05 25.41
C LEU A 271 18.83 -3.29 26.17
N GLU A 272 19.04 -2.60 27.29
CA GLU A 272 20.26 -2.77 28.09
C GLU A 272 20.41 -4.19 28.64
N GLU A 273 19.32 -4.82 29.08
CA GLU A 273 19.33 -6.20 29.61
C GLU A 273 19.63 -7.26 28.54
N VAL A 274 19.39 -6.97 27.26
CA VAL A 274 19.75 -7.84 26.13
C VAL A 274 21.07 -7.42 25.46
N GLY A 275 21.67 -6.30 25.87
CA GLY A 275 22.94 -5.82 25.32
C GLY A 275 22.82 -4.93 24.08
N GLY A 276 21.69 -4.25 23.89
CA GLY A 276 21.40 -3.36 22.76
C GLY A 276 20.62 -4.05 21.64
N ILE A 277 20.76 -3.53 20.42
CA ILE A 277 20.24 -4.15 19.20
C ILE A 277 21.17 -5.31 18.80
N THR A 278 20.61 -6.48 18.53
CA THR A 278 21.36 -7.71 18.25
C THR A 278 22.20 -7.61 16.98
N VAL A 279 23.50 -7.89 17.08
CA VAL A 279 24.45 -7.84 15.96
C VAL A 279 24.68 -9.22 15.30
N GLY A 280 25.35 -9.24 14.15
CA GLY A 280 25.75 -10.47 13.45
C GLY A 280 24.60 -11.27 12.81
N THR A 281 23.42 -10.68 12.67
CA THR A 281 22.29 -11.22 11.91
C THR A 281 21.85 -10.25 10.81
N ILE A 282 21.22 -10.78 9.76
CA ILE A 282 20.63 -9.99 8.67
C ILE A 282 19.36 -9.25 9.11
N THR A 283 18.66 -9.76 10.13
CA THR A 283 17.42 -9.19 10.69
C THR A 283 17.62 -8.96 12.18
N GLU A 284 18.35 -7.89 12.50
CA GLU A 284 18.70 -7.48 13.87
C GLU A 284 17.46 -7.24 14.73
N ASP A 285 16.43 -6.67 14.12
CA ASP A 285 15.14 -6.38 14.70
C ASP A 285 14.42 -7.63 15.22
N PHE A 286 14.28 -8.63 14.35
CA PHE A 286 13.62 -9.89 14.66
C PHE A 286 14.34 -10.65 15.77
N ALA A 287 15.68 -10.62 15.76
CA ALA A 287 16.49 -11.23 16.82
C ALA A 287 16.37 -10.47 18.14
N THR A 288 16.47 -9.14 18.13
CA THR A 288 16.35 -8.29 19.33
C THR A 288 14.98 -8.50 20.00
N GLY A 289 13.91 -8.56 19.21
CA GLY A 289 12.57 -8.79 19.74
C GLY A 289 12.41 -10.14 20.46
N ILE A 290 13.05 -11.19 19.93
CA ILE A 290 13.09 -12.53 20.57
C ILE A 290 13.89 -12.47 21.88
N GLU A 291 15.03 -11.78 21.87
CA GLU A 291 15.91 -11.65 23.04
C GLU A 291 15.20 -10.89 24.17
N ILE A 292 14.51 -9.79 23.86
CA ILE A 292 13.70 -9.03 24.84
C ILE A 292 12.62 -9.93 25.46
N GLN A 293 11.88 -10.69 24.64
CA GLN A 293 10.84 -11.60 25.14
C GLN A 293 11.42 -12.73 25.98
N SER A 294 12.64 -13.19 25.66
CA SER A 294 13.32 -14.23 26.45
C SER A 294 13.72 -13.75 27.84
N LYS A 295 13.82 -12.43 28.06
CA LYS A 295 14.03 -11.82 29.39
C LYS A 295 12.73 -11.65 30.19
N GLY A 296 11.60 -12.13 29.68
CA GLY A 296 10.30 -12.08 30.38
C GLY A 296 9.45 -10.85 30.07
N TYR A 297 9.95 -9.89 29.29
CA TYR A 297 9.20 -8.71 28.89
C TYR A 297 7.99 -9.07 28.02
N ARG A 298 6.87 -8.38 28.26
CA ARG A 298 5.69 -8.44 27.39
C ARG A 298 5.83 -7.44 26.24
N CYS A 299 5.59 -7.91 25.02
CA CYS A 299 5.69 -7.09 23.82
C CYS A 299 4.37 -7.15 23.05
N TYR A 300 3.91 -5.99 22.60
CA TYR A 300 2.62 -5.85 21.92
C TYR A 300 2.78 -5.24 20.53
N ALA A 301 1.98 -5.73 19.59
CA ALA A 301 1.69 -5.08 18.33
C ALA A 301 0.28 -4.46 18.38
N ILE A 302 0.14 -3.24 17.86
CA ILE A 302 -1.17 -2.58 17.68
C ILE A 302 -1.51 -2.48 16.19
N ASP A 303 -2.79 -2.34 15.85
CA ASP A 303 -3.29 -2.33 14.47
C ASP A 303 -3.39 -0.93 13.85
N GLN A 304 -3.13 0.11 14.65
CA GLN A 304 -3.19 1.51 14.22
C GLN A 304 -1.89 1.93 13.52
N ALA A 305 -1.97 2.23 12.22
CA ALA A 305 -0.87 2.83 11.48
C ALA A 305 -0.62 4.26 11.97
N LEU A 306 0.58 4.49 12.52
CA LEU A 306 0.99 5.78 13.10
C LEU A 306 2.23 6.38 12.44
N ALA A 307 2.78 5.68 11.43
CA ALA A 307 3.86 6.16 10.58
C ALA A 307 3.72 5.53 9.19
N HIS A 308 4.07 6.30 8.16
CA HIS A 308 3.91 5.92 6.76
C HIS A 308 5.23 6.09 6.00
N GLY A 309 5.69 5.02 5.34
CA GLY A 309 6.93 5.04 4.57
C GLY A 309 6.78 4.70 3.09
N LEU A 310 7.90 4.32 2.46
CA LEU A 310 7.95 4.02 1.03
C LEU A 310 7.99 2.52 0.74
N ALA A 311 6.99 2.03 -0.01
CA ALA A 311 7.02 0.67 -0.54
C ALA A 311 8.01 0.58 -1.72
N PRO A 312 8.66 -0.58 -1.93
CA PRO A 312 9.59 -0.78 -3.04
C PRO A 312 8.92 -0.49 -4.39
N THR A 313 9.61 0.25 -5.26
CA THR A 313 9.08 0.71 -6.56
C THR A 313 9.58 -0.12 -7.75
N THR A 314 10.49 -1.05 -7.54
CA THR A 314 11.00 -1.95 -8.60
C THR A 314 10.94 -3.42 -8.17
N VAL A 315 10.71 -4.32 -9.13
CA VAL A 315 10.63 -5.78 -8.88
C VAL A 315 11.90 -6.29 -8.22
N LEU A 316 13.08 -5.83 -8.67
CA LEU A 316 14.36 -6.23 -8.07
C LEU A 316 14.48 -5.77 -6.61
N SER A 317 14.08 -4.54 -6.29
CA SER A 317 14.11 -4.03 -4.90
C SER A 317 13.17 -4.83 -3.98
N LEU A 318 11.98 -5.20 -4.47
CA LEU A 318 11.04 -6.05 -3.76
C LEU A 318 11.63 -7.44 -3.50
N ILE A 319 12.17 -8.11 -4.53
CA ILE A 319 12.78 -9.44 -4.39
C ILE A 319 13.91 -9.43 -3.36
N LYS A 320 14.84 -8.46 -3.47
CA LYS A 320 15.96 -8.34 -2.51
C LYS A 320 15.48 -8.09 -1.08
N GLN A 321 14.43 -7.29 -0.91
CA GLN A 321 13.84 -7.04 0.41
C GLN A 321 13.30 -8.34 1.01
N ARG A 322 12.52 -9.11 0.24
CA ARG A 322 11.93 -10.38 0.73
C ARG A 322 12.96 -11.48 0.94
N GLU A 323 13.99 -11.54 0.10
CA GLU A 323 15.12 -12.44 0.29
C GLU A 323 15.83 -12.16 1.62
N ARG A 324 16.08 -10.88 1.92
CA ARG A 324 16.70 -10.46 3.18
C ARG A 324 15.88 -10.91 4.39
N TRP A 325 14.59 -10.62 4.39
CA TRP A 325 13.70 -10.97 5.49
C TRP A 325 13.60 -12.48 5.70
N GLY A 326 13.45 -13.25 4.61
CA GLY A 326 13.33 -14.70 4.73
C GLY A 326 14.60 -15.38 5.15
N ARG A 327 15.76 -14.95 4.62
CA ARG A 327 17.05 -15.48 5.05
C ARG A 327 17.35 -15.08 6.50
N GLY A 328 17.08 -13.84 6.90
CA GLY A 328 17.27 -13.40 8.28
C GLY A 328 16.39 -14.14 9.29
N CYS A 329 15.12 -14.38 8.96
CA CYS A 329 14.22 -15.19 9.77
C CYS A 329 14.74 -16.63 9.95
N VAL A 330 15.15 -17.27 8.84
CA VAL A 330 15.75 -18.62 8.87
C VAL A 330 17.02 -18.65 9.70
N GLN A 331 17.91 -17.68 9.49
CA GLN A 331 19.17 -17.57 10.22
C GLN A 331 18.92 -17.43 11.72
N THR A 332 18.01 -16.55 12.13
CA THR A 332 17.69 -16.26 13.54
C THR A 332 17.10 -17.49 14.24
N ILE A 333 16.16 -18.19 13.61
CA ILE A 333 15.51 -19.36 14.23
C ILE A 333 16.42 -20.58 14.28
N ARG A 334 17.41 -20.68 13.37
CA ARG A 334 18.41 -21.76 13.38
C ARG A 334 19.53 -21.58 14.40
N ARG A 335 19.67 -20.39 14.99
CA ARG A 335 20.63 -20.14 16.07
C ARG A 335 20.36 -21.06 17.26
N LYS A 336 21.42 -21.61 17.86
CA LYS A 336 21.30 -22.53 19.00
C LYS A 336 20.66 -21.82 20.19
N GLU A 337 20.97 -20.54 20.31
CA GLU A 337 20.45 -19.58 21.27
C GLU A 337 18.92 -19.56 21.27
N PHE A 338 18.27 -19.67 20.11
CA PHE A 338 16.81 -19.78 20.01
C PHE A 338 16.30 -21.19 20.33
N ILE A 339 16.87 -22.22 19.68
CA ILE A 339 16.38 -23.60 19.76
C ILE A 339 16.39 -24.09 21.21
N PHE A 340 17.49 -23.84 21.93
CA PHE A 340 17.68 -24.30 23.30
C PHE A 340 17.32 -23.27 24.37
N ASN A 341 16.74 -22.11 24.00
CA ASN A 341 16.29 -21.09 24.95
C ASN A 341 15.24 -21.67 25.91
N LYS A 342 15.49 -21.75 27.22
CA LYS A 342 14.49 -22.28 28.17
C LYS A 342 13.53 -21.23 28.68
N ASP A 343 13.88 -19.96 28.52
CA ASP A 343 13.16 -18.81 29.05
C ASP A 343 11.99 -18.42 28.14
N LEU A 344 12.03 -18.83 26.87
CA LEU A 344 10.89 -18.74 25.96
C LEU A 344 9.87 -19.88 26.17
N ASN A 345 8.62 -19.48 26.43
CA ASN A 345 7.50 -20.42 26.47
C ASN A 345 7.38 -21.18 25.14
N TRP A 346 7.03 -22.47 25.20
CA TRP A 346 6.83 -23.32 24.03
C TRP A 346 5.80 -22.73 23.04
N ARG A 347 4.78 -22.00 23.52
CA ARG A 347 3.79 -21.32 22.67
C ARG A 347 4.39 -20.17 21.86
N THR A 348 5.31 -19.43 22.48
CA THR A 348 6.09 -18.35 21.85
C THR A 348 7.02 -18.96 20.80
N LYS A 349 7.74 -20.03 21.16
CA LYS A 349 8.60 -20.78 20.22
C LYS A 349 7.82 -21.30 19.01
N LEU A 350 6.64 -21.91 19.22
CA LEU A 350 5.81 -22.41 18.13
C LEU A 350 5.38 -21.28 17.19
N SER A 351 5.02 -20.12 17.73
CA SER A 351 4.65 -18.94 16.93
C SER A 351 5.82 -18.44 16.06
N TYR A 352 7.04 -18.44 16.59
CA TYR A 352 8.25 -18.14 15.82
C TYR A 352 8.60 -19.23 14.80
N TYR A 353 8.46 -20.51 15.14
CA TYR A 353 8.60 -21.60 14.15
C TYR A 353 7.59 -21.48 13.00
N ALA A 354 6.37 -20.99 13.25
CA ALA A 354 5.43 -20.70 12.17
C ALA A 354 5.93 -19.58 11.25
N SER A 355 6.65 -18.57 11.77
CA SER A 355 7.33 -17.56 10.94
C SER A 355 8.41 -18.20 10.05
N PHE A 356 9.15 -19.18 10.57
CA PHE A 356 10.09 -19.98 9.76
C PHE A 356 9.35 -20.77 8.67
N MET A 357 8.26 -21.46 9.02
CA MET A 357 7.46 -22.26 8.08
C MET A 357 6.79 -21.40 7.01
N TYR A 358 6.42 -20.16 7.32
CA TYR A 358 5.86 -19.22 6.36
C TYR A 358 6.82 -18.96 5.19
N TRP A 359 8.12 -18.79 5.45
CA TRP A 359 9.11 -18.59 4.37
C TRP A 359 9.27 -19.81 3.45
N TRP A 360 8.79 -20.98 3.86
CA TRP A 360 8.68 -22.16 3.01
C TRP A 360 7.42 -22.21 2.15
N THR A 361 6.51 -21.24 2.28
CA THR A 361 5.31 -21.12 1.43
C THR A 361 5.65 -21.06 -0.05
N PHE A 362 6.75 -20.40 -0.42
CA PHE A 362 7.23 -20.32 -1.80
C PHE A 362 7.57 -21.70 -2.38
N MET A 363 8.21 -22.57 -1.58
CA MET A 363 8.48 -23.95 -1.98
C MET A 363 7.18 -24.75 -2.10
N ARG A 364 6.26 -24.62 -1.14
CA ARG A 364 4.95 -25.29 -1.21
C ARG A 364 4.17 -24.86 -2.44
N ARG A 365 4.20 -23.56 -2.76
CA ARG A 365 3.55 -22.98 -3.94
C ARG A 365 4.11 -23.57 -5.23
N PHE A 366 5.43 -23.70 -5.33
CA PHE A 366 6.08 -24.38 -6.44
C PHE A 366 5.63 -25.85 -6.55
N ILE A 367 5.59 -26.58 -5.44
CA ILE A 367 5.14 -27.98 -5.40
C ILE A 367 3.67 -28.11 -5.86
N TYR A 368 2.78 -27.22 -5.42
CA TYR A 368 1.37 -27.21 -5.85
C TYR A 368 1.19 -26.88 -7.33
N ILE A 369 2.06 -26.05 -7.91
CA ILE A 369 2.03 -25.74 -9.35
C ILE A 369 2.55 -26.92 -10.17
N ILE A 370 3.67 -27.51 -9.75
CA ILE A 370 4.35 -28.55 -10.53
C ILE A 370 3.64 -29.92 -10.42
N SER A 371 2.95 -30.21 -9.31
CA SER A 371 2.29 -31.52 -9.10
C SER A 371 1.33 -31.95 -10.22
N PRO A 372 0.33 -31.15 -10.64
CA PRO A 372 -0.52 -31.53 -11.77
C PRO A 372 0.22 -31.57 -13.11
N ILE A 373 1.29 -30.78 -13.28
CA ILE A 373 2.13 -30.79 -14.48
C ILE A 373 2.92 -32.12 -14.56
N LEU A 374 3.53 -32.56 -13.46
CA LEU A 374 4.26 -33.84 -13.37
C LEU A 374 3.36 -35.01 -13.78
N PHE A 375 2.12 -35.03 -13.28
CA PHE A 375 1.15 -36.06 -13.62
C PHE A 375 0.73 -36.02 -15.10
N THR A 376 0.37 -34.85 -15.62
CA THR A 376 -0.27 -34.73 -16.94
C THR A 376 0.71 -34.68 -18.11
N VAL A 377 1.85 -34.02 -17.95
CA VAL A 377 2.83 -33.82 -19.02
C VAL A 377 3.91 -34.90 -19.00
N PHE A 378 4.37 -35.27 -17.80
CA PHE A 378 5.50 -36.18 -17.63
C PHE A 378 5.09 -37.58 -17.20
N HIS A 379 3.79 -37.83 -17.00
CA HIS A 379 3.24 -39.12 -16.55
C HIS A 379 3.85 -39.61 -15.22
N ILE A 380 4.30 -38.68 -14.37
CA ILE A 380 4.83 -38.98 -13.04
C ILE A 380 3.66 -38.94 -12.06
N HIS A 381 3.30 -40.11 -11.54
CA HIS A 381 2.24 -40.22 -10.53
C HIS A 381 2.69 -39.55 -9.22
N VAL A 382 1.90 -38.57 -8.75
CA VAL A 382 2.17 -37.82 -7.50
C VAL A 382 1.25 -38.28 -6.36
N VAL A 383 0.02 -38.67 -6.70
CA VAL A 383 -1.00 -39.13 -5.75
C VAL A 383 -1.69 -40.36 -6.34
N GLU A 384 -1.76 -41.44 -5.55
CA GLU A 384 -2.51 -42.64 -5.89
C GLU A 384 -3.85 -42.63 -5.16
N CYS A 385 -4.95 -42.39 -5.88
CA CYS A 385 -6.29 -42.41 -5.29
C CYS A 385 -7.38 -42.51 -6.36
N SER A 386 -8.56 -42.98 -5.95
CA SER A 386 -9.80 -42.88 -6.72
C SER A 386 -10.47 -41.51 -6.58
N LEU A 387 -11.35 -41.18 -7.52
CA LEU A 387 -12.16 -39.95 -7.46
C LEU A 387 -13.06 -39.91 -6.22
N TRP A 388 -13.63 -41.05 -5.82
CA TRP A 388 -14.53 -41.12 -4.67
C TRP A 388 -13.82 -40.82 -3.36
N GLU A 389 -12.58 -41.27 -3.20
CA GLU A 389 -11.76 -40.91 -2.03
C GLU A 389 -11.51 -39.39 -1.96
N LEU A 390 -11.24 -38.75 -3.10
CA LEU A 390 -11.10 -37.29 -3.15
C LEU A 390 -12.40 -36.56 -2.78
N ILE A 391 -13.55 -37.04 -3.25
CA ILE A 391 -14.86 -36.43 -2.94
C ILE A 391 -15.23 -36.61 -1.47
N ILE A 392 -14.92 -37.75 -0.86
CA ILE A 392 -15.34 -38.09 0.50
C ILE A 392 -14.36 -37.55 1.55
N ILE A 393 -13.05 -37.53 1.25
CA ILE A 393 -12.01 -37.19 2.22
C ILE A 393 -11.44 -35.80 1.96
N TRP A 394 -10.94 -35.54 0.74
CA TRP A 394 -10.28 -34.27 0.42
C TRP A 394 -11.27 -33.11 0.35
N LEU A 395 -12.38 -33.25 -0.38
CA LEU A 395 -13.31 -32.13 -0.63
C LEU A 395 -13.91 -31.54 0.66
N PRO A 396 -14.40 -32.34 1.64
CA PRO A 396 -14.90 -31.78 2.89
C PRO A 396 -13.81 -31.08 3.70
N SER A 397 -12.60 -31.66 3.75
CA SER A 397 -11.45 -31.04 4.40
C SER A 397 -11.10 -29.69 3.75
N TYR A 398 -11.01 -29.66 2.43
CA TYR A 398 -10.73 -28.45 1.64
C TYR A 398 -11.80 -27.35 1.84
N LEU A 399 -13.08 -27.71 1.83
CA LEU A 399 -14.17 -26.74 2.03
C LEU A 399 -14.19 -26.19 3.46
N LEU A 400 -14.02 -27.06 4.47
CA LEU A 400 -13.95 -26.66 5.88
C LEU A 400 -12.74 -25.75 6.15
N TYR A 401 -11.58 -26.10 5.61
CA TYR A 401 -10.35 -25.31 5.68
C TYR A 401 -10.56 -23.89 5.14
N ASN A 402 -11.04 -23.77 3.90
CA ASN A 402 -11.27 -22.46 3.26
C ASN A 402 -12.35 -21.65 3.97
N ARG A 403 -13.42 -22.30 4.46
CA ARG A 403 -14.46 -21.63 5.24
C ARG A 403 -13.93 -21.12 6.58
N THR A 404 -13.06 -21.89 7.23
CA THR A 404 -12.47 -21.54 8.53
C THR A 404 -11.53 -20.35 8.40
N LEU A 405 -10.64 -20.35 7.41
CA LEU A 405 -9.80 -19.17 7.09
C LEU A 405 -10.66 -17.92 6.91
N ARG A 406 -11.69 -17.98 6.05
CA ARG A 406 -12.56 -16.82 5.79
C ARG A 406 -13.30 -16.29 7.03
N VAL A 407 -13.60 -17.16 7.99
CA VAL A 407 -14.33 -16.76 9.22
C VAL A 407 -13.40 -16.15 10.27
N ILE A 408 -12.10 -16.46 10.20
CA ILE A 408 -11.11 -16.11 11.21
C ILE A 408 -10.24 -14.93 10.77
N SER A 409 -9.79 -14.92 9.52
CA SER A 409 -9.04 -13.80 8.96
C SER A 409 -9.98 -12.62 8.70
N GLY A 410 -9.46 -11.41 8.86
CA GLY A 410 -10.19 -10.21 8.48
C GLY A 410 -10.27 -10.06 6.97
N ASN A 411 -10.88 -8.96 6.53
CA ASN A 411 -11.06 -8.70 5.11
C ASN A 411 -9.83 -8.01 4.47
N ILE A 412 -8.65 -8.07 5.10
CA ILE A 412 -7.41 -7.49 4.54
C ILE A 412 -6.82 -8.41 3.46
N ARG A 413 -6.83 -9.73 3.68
CA ARG A 413 -6.23 -10.69 2.73
C ARG A 413 -7.05 -11.97 2.64
N ASN A 414 -7.20 -12.48 1.43
CA ASN A 414 -7.85 -13.76 1.17
C ASN A 414 -6.88 -14.75 0.51
N GLN A 415 -7.23 -16.04 0.54
CA GLN A 415 -6.39 -17.13 0.01
C GLN A 415 -5.98 -16.91 -1.45
N ARG A 416 -6.88 -16.37 -2.29
CA ARG A 416 -6.58 -16.12 -3.70
C ARG A 416 -5.46 -15.10 -3.83
N TRP A 417 -5.54 -13.97 -3.13
CA TRP A 417 -4.50 -12.95 -3.17
C TRP A 417 -3.20 -13.41 -2.51
N SER A 418 -3.25 -14.24 -1.47
CA SER A 418 -2.03 -14.90 -0.95
C SER A 418 -1.40 -15.79 -2.02
N ASN A 419 -2.20 -16.60 -2.72
CA ASN A 419 -1.73 -17.45 -3.81
C ASN A 419 -1.14 -16.66 -4.99
N VAL A 420 -1.70 -15.50 -5.32
CA VAL A 420 -1.14 -14.60 -6.36
C VAL A 420 0.22 -14.05 -5.93
N VAL A 421 0.34 -13.52 -4.72
CA VAL A 421 1.61 -13.01 -4.17
C VAL A 421 2.66 -14.13 -4.12
N ASP A 422 2.33 -15.28 -3.56
CA ASP A 422 3.25 -16.42 -3.49
C ASP A 422 3.68 -16.88 -4.88
N THR A 423 2.76 -16.90 -5.87
CA THR A 423 3.10 -17.24 -7.26
C THR A 423 4.03 -16.22 -7.90
N ILE A 424 3.87 -14.93 -7.62
CA ILE A 424 4.74 -13.87 -8.14
C ILE A 424 6.18 -14.07 -7.65
N ILE A 425 6.35 -14.33 -6.35
CA ILE A 425 7.67 -14.24 -5.71
C ILE A 425 8.41 -15.61 -5.71
N PHE A 426 7.71 -16.76 -5.73
CA PHE A 426 8.36 -18.04 -5.45
C PHE A 426 9.64 -18.37 -6.26
N PRO A 427 9.77 -18.05 -7.57
CA PRO A 427 10.95 -18.47 -8.32
C PRO A 427 12.24 -17.90 -7.76
N TYR A 428 12.15 -16.75 -7.07
CA TYR A 428 13.30 -16.03 -6.55
C TYR A 428 13.59 -16.31 -5.08
N LEU A 429 12.65 -16.89 -4.33
CA LEU A 429 12.85 -17.18 -2.90
C LEU A 429 13.06 -18.65 -2.59
N VAL A 430 12.60 -19.57 -3.44
CA VAL A 430 12.78 -21.02 -3.20
C VAL A 430 14.26 -21.37 -2.95
N PHE A 431 15.16 -20.91 -3.81
CA PHE A 431 16.58 -21.26 -3.71
C PHE A 431 17.30 -20.52 -2.57
N PRO A 432 17.16 -19.19 -2.39
CA PRO A 432 17.81 -18.50 -1.28
C PRO A 432 17.38 -18.99 0.12
N ILE A 433 16.09 -19.30 0.31
CA ILE A 433 15.57 -19.84 1.59
C ILE A 433 16.08 -21.26 1.82
N PHE A 434 16.11 -22.09 0.78
CA PHE A 434 16.69 -23.43 0.87
C PHE A 434 18.16 -23.38 1.28
N LEU A 435 18.98 -22.55 0.61
CA LEU A 435 20.41 -22.39 0.90
C LEU A 435 20.66 -21.94 2.35
N GLU A 436 19.92 -20.93 2.81
CA GLU A 436 20.06 -20.46 4.19
C GLU A 436 19.61 -21.53 5.19
N THR A 437 18.63 -22.37 4.85
CA THR A 437 18.17 -23.47 5.73
C THR A 437 19.19 -24.59 5.85
N ILE A 438 20.02 -24.84 4.83
CA ILE A 438 21.12 -25.81 4.92
C ILE A 438 22.42 -25.21 5.46
N GLY A 439 22.48 -23.89 5.66
CA GLY A 439 23.62 -23.20 6.30
C GLY A 439 24.60 -22.53 5.36
N VAL A 440 24.24 -22.37 4.08
CA VAL A 440 25.04 -21.63 3.10
C VAL A 440 24.73 -20.14 3.25
N LYS A 441 25.64 -19.40 3.91
CA LYS A 441 25.56 -17.95 4.10
C LYS A 441 25.93 -17.20 2.81
N LEU A 442 25.20 -16.15 2.46
CA LEU A 442 25.64 -15.17 1.45
C LEU A 442 26.79 -14.35 2.04
N SER A 443 27.85 -14.17 1.25
CA SER A 443 29.10 -13.57 1.70
C SER A 443 29.15 -12.05 1.62
N LYS A 444 28.18 -11.36 0.99
CA LYS A 444 28.15 -9.89 0.92
C LYS A 444 26.73 -9.33 0.89
N PHE A 445 26.50 -8.33 1.75
CA PHE A 445 25.33 -7.48 1.79
C PHE A 445 25.46 -6.40 0.71
N ALA A 446 24.37 -6.13 -0.03
CA ALA A 446 24.28 -5.00 -0.94
C ALA A 446 23.05 -4.19 -0.58
N VAL A 447 23.26 -2.95 -0.14
CA VAL A 447 22.19 -2.03 0.22
C VAL A 447 21.32 -1.77 -1.01
N THR A 448 20.00 -1.83 -0.82
CA THR A 448 19.06 -1.50 -1.88
C THR A 448 19.10 0.01 -2.09
N LYS A 449 19.47 0.48 -3.29
CA LYS A 449 19.32 1.91 -3.63
C LYS A 449 17.84 2.28 -3.57
N LYS A 450 17.50 3.33 -2.81
CA LYS A 450 16.13 3.89 -2.75
C LYS A 450 15.85 4.89 -3.89
N ASP A 451 16.52 4.74 -5.04
CA ASP A 451 16.28 5.60 -6.21
C ASP A 451 15.07 5.10 -7.02
N ARG A 452 14.17 6.02 -7.38
CA ARG A 452 13.09 5.81 -8.36
C ARG A 452 13.70 5.74 -9.77
N SER A 453 14.42 4.68 -10.10
CA SER A 453 14.96 4.51 -11.45
C SER A 453 13.83 4.20 -12.45
N THR A 454 13.84 4.87 -13.59
CA THR A 454 12.90 4.67 -14.71
C THR A 454 12.85 3.20 -15.14
N ILE A 455 11.64 2.66 -15.30
CA ILE A 455 11.39 1.25 -15.59
C ILE A 455 11.86 0.92 -17.01
N ASN A 456 12.94 0.13 -17.14
CA ASN A 456 13.32 -0.49 -18.41
C ASN A 456 12.48 -1.76 -18.64
N SER A 457 11.48 -1.66 -19.51
CA SER A 457 10.56 -2.75 -19.87
C SER A 457 11.26 -4.07 -20.25
N GLU A 458 12.41 -4.00 -20.94
CA GLU A 458 13.17 -5.19 -21.35
C GLU A 458 13.75 -6.01 -20.18
N SER A 459 14.07 -5.34 -19.06
CA SER A 459 14.65 -6.01 -17.89
C SER A 459 13.62 -6.86 -17.13
N ASN A 460 12.34 -6.48 -17.21
CA ASN A 460 11.26 -7.12 -16.48
C ASN A 460 10.74 -8.42 -17.13
N LEU A 461 10.84 -8.54 -18.45
CA LEU A 461 10.42 -9.76 -19.16
C LEU A 461 11.25 -10.99 -18.75
N ARG A 462 12.52 -10.79 -18.36
CA ARG A 462 13.38 -11.86 -17.84
C ARG A 462 12.83 -12.44 -16.53
N TYR A 463 12.28 -11.59 -15.66
CA TYR A 463 11.63 -12.05 -14.45
C TYR A 463 10.36 -12.85 -14.78
N ALA A 464 9.59 -12.51 -15.81
CA ALA A 464 8.40 -13.28 -16.20
C ALA A 464 8.69 -14.71 -16.73
N ALA A 465 9.93 -15.01 -17.14
CA ALA A 465 10.27 -16.25 -17.85
C ALA A 465 9.90 -17.55 -17.10
N PRO A 466 10.20 -17.73 -15.80
CA PRO A 466 9.82 -18.93 -15.06
C PRO A 466 8.30 -19.14 -15.03
N HIS A 467 7.52 -18.06 -14.89
CA HIS A 467 6.07 -18.11 -14.89
C HIS A 467 5.52 -18.50 -16.26
N MET A 468 6.07 -17.92 -17.34
CA MET A 468 5.67 -18.25 -18.72
C MET A 468 5.93 -19.72 -19.06
N ILE A 469 7.07 -20.27 -18.65
CA ILE A 469 7.39 -21.70 -18.84
C ILE A 469 6.33 -22.58 -18.15
N LEU A 470 5.95 -22.24 -16.92
CA LEU A 470 4.93 -22.99 -16.17
C LEU A 470 3.52 -22.82 -16.78
N ILE A 471 3.22 -21.68 -17.40
CA ILE A 471 1.97 -21.50 -18.17
C ILE A 471 1.95 -22.47 -19.36
N VAL A 472 3.03 -22.55 -20.14
CA VAL A 472 3.11 -23.46 -21.30
C VAL A 472 2.87 -24.90 -20.86
N PHE A 473 3.56 -25.36 -19.82
CA PHE A 473 3.34 -26.71 -19.29
C PHE A 473 1.94 -26.92 -18.71
N SER A 474 1.37 -25.92 -18.05
CA SER A 474 0.00 -26.00 -17.53
C SER A 474 -1.04 -26.06 -18.65
N LEU A 475 -0.83 -25.35 -19.77
CA LEU A 475 -1.69 -25.41 -20.95
C LEU A 475 -1.61 -26.78 -21.65
N ILE A 476 -0.40 -27.33 -21.79
CA ILE A 476 -0.21 -28.70 -22.31
C ILE A 476 -0.93 -29.71 -21.39
N GLY A 477 -0.71 -29.60 -20.08
CA GLY A 477 -1.36 -30.45 -19.09
C GLY A 477 -2.89 -30.34 -19.11
N LEU A 478 -3.42 -29.13 -19.32
CA LEU A 478 -4.86 -28.89 -19.42
C LEU A 478 -5.44 -29.54 -20.67
N TYR A 479 -4.78 -29.36 -21.82
CA TYR A 479 -5.17 -30.02 -23.07
C TYR A 479 -5.17 -31.56 -22.92
N VAL A 480 -4.10 -32.13 -22.37
CA VAL A 480 -4.00 -33.59 -22.12
C VAL A 480 -5.11 -34.06 -21.20
N SER A 481 -5.35 -33.36 -20.08
CA SER A 481 -6.37 -33.73 -19.10
C SER A 481 -7.78 -33.71 -19.69
N VAL A 482 -8.11 -32.69 -20.49
CA VAL A 482 -9.42 -32.56 -21.16
C VAL A 482 -9.58 -33.63 -22.23
N ARG A 483 -8.57 -33.84 -23.08
CA ARG A 483 -8.56 -34.90 -24.09
C ARG A 483 -8.81 -36.26 -23.44
N ASP A 484 -8.07 -36.59 -22.38
CA ASP A 484 -8.17 -37.89 -21.73
C ASP A 484 -9.50 -38.07 -20.97
N ALA A 485 -10.04 -36.99 -20.41
CA ALA A 485 -11.37 -37.00 -19.80
C ALA A 485 -12.47 -37.31 -20.83
N VAL A 486 -12.33 -36.79 -22.05
CA VAL A 486 -13.30 -37.01 -23.14
C VAL A 486 -13.13 -38.38 -23.79
N ILE A 487 -11.90 -38.78 -24.12
CA ILE A 487 -11.62 -40.04 -24.84
C ILE A 487 -11.82 -41.26 -23.94
N PHE A 488 -11.29 -41.23 -22.72
CA PHE A 488 -11.28 -42.38 -21.82
C PHE A 488 -12.40 -42.33 -20.76
N HIS A 489 -13.26 -41.31 -20.81
CA HIS A 489 -14.31 -41.07 -19.81
C HIS A 489 -13.76 -41.06 -18.37
N SER A 490 -12.51 -40.59 -18.19
CA SER A 490 -11.83 -40.51 -16.90
C SER A 490 -12.33 -39.29 -16.11
N PHE A 491 -13.35 -39.50 -15.27
CA PHE A 491 -13.88 -38.44 -14.41
C PHE A 491 -12.87 -37.93 -13.37
N GLY A 492 -11.82 -38.70 -13.03
CA GLY A 492 -10.76 -38.29 -12.11
C GLY A 492 -10.00 -37.04 -12.56
N ASN A 493 -9.91 -36.82 -13.88
CA ASN A 493 -9.22 -35.66 -14.46
C ASN A 493 -9.87 -34.32 -14.07
N ILE A 494 -11.12 -34.29 -13.60
CA ILE A 494 -11.80 -33.05 -13.21
C ILE A 494 -11.06 -32.29 -12.09
N ILE A 495 -10.46 -33.01 -11.14
CA ILE A 495 -9.70 -32.41 -10.04
C ILE A 495 -8.38 -31.83 -10.55
N VAL A 496 -7.73 -32.51 -11.49
CA VAL A 496 -6.49 -32.04 -12.12
C VAL A 496 -6.77 -30.79 -12.97
N ILE A 497 -7.84 -30.81 -13.77
CA ILE A 497 -8.31 -29.66 -14.56
C ILE A 497 -8.57 -28.47 -13.65
N TYR A 498 -9.28 -28.67 -12.53
CA TYR A 498 -9.52 -27.60 -11.54
C TYR A 498 -8.22 -26.94 -11.08
N TRP A 499 -7.24 -27.74 -10.64
CA TRP A 499 -5.96 -27.21 -10.16
C TRP A 499 -5.14 -26.54 -11.26
N LEU A 500 -5.13 -27.09 -12.49
CA LEU A 500 -4.48 -26.46 -13.63
C LEU A 500 -5.11 -25.09 -13.96
N CYS A 501 -6.44 -24.97 -13.92
CA CYS A 501 -7.11 -23.69 -14.13
C CYS A 501 -6.79 -22.66 -13.03
N VAL A 502 -6.79 -23.08 -11.77
CA VAL A 502 -6.39 -22.22 -10.64
C VAL A 502 -4.93 -21.78 -10.79
N ASN A 503 -4.03 -22.69 -11.16
CA ASN A 503 -2.61 -22.39 -11.36
C ASN A 503 -2.40 -21.45 -12.54
N LEU A 504 -3.10 -21.67 -13.67
CA LEU A 504 -3.06 -20.80 -14.84
C LEU A 504 -3.47 -19.37 -14.47
N TYR A 505 -4.57 -19.18 -13.74
CA TYR A 505 -4.97 -17.85 -13.28
C TYR A 505 -3.85 -17.16 -12.48
N ASN A 506 -3.28 -17.83 -11.48
CA ASN A 506 -2.25 -17.21 -10.63
C ASN A 506 -0.95 -16.95 -11.41
N LEU A 507 -0.57 -17.85 -12.32
CA LEU A 507 0.60 -17.67 -13.18
C LEU A 507 0.39 -16.52 -14.16
N THR A 508 -0.82 -16.37 -14.73
CA THR A 508 -1.19 -15.23 -15.57
C THR A 508 -1.09 -13.92 -14.79
N MET A 509 -1.64 -13.86 -13.57
CA MET A 509 -1.47 -12.69 -12.70
C MET A 509 0.00 -12.39 -12.41
N ALA A 510 0.83 -13.42 -12.22
CA ALA A 510 2.26 -13.21 -12.02
C ALA A 510 2.98 -12.67 -13.26
N VAL A 511 2.63 -13.14 -14.47
CA VAL A 511 3.16 -12.56 -15.71
C VAL A 511 2.70 -11.10 -15.87
N LEU A 512 1.42 -10.79 -15.61
CA LEU A 512 0.90 -9.42 -15.65
C LEU A 512 1.65 -8.52 -14.66
N PHE A 513 1.88 -8.98 -13.44
CA PHE A 513 2.70 -8.27 -12.47
C PHE A 513 4.11 -7.97 -13.00
N MET A 514 4.76 -8.94 -13.64
CA MET A 514 6.11 -8.78 -14.19
C MET A 514 6.15 -7.86 -15.40
N LEU A 515 5.11 -7.83 -16.24
CA LEU A 515 5.03 -6.85 -17.33
C LEU A 515 5.04 -5.41 -16.81
N GLY A 516 4.57 -5.20 -15.57
CA GLY A 516 4.65 -3.92 -14.89
C GLY A 516 3.83 -2.80 -15.54
N ARG A 517 4.03 -1.58 -15.06
CA ARG A 517 3.41 -0.35 -15.59
C ARG A 517 4.41 0.79 -15.44
N THR A 518 4.43 1.73 -16.39
CA THR A 518 5.29 2.92 -16.30
C THR A 518 4.70 3.94 -15.33
N ASN A 519 5.48 4.32 -14.32
CA ASN A 519 5.14 5.45 -13.46
C ASN A 519 5.67 6.76 -14.05
N TYR A 520 4.75 7.64 -14.45
CA TYR A 520 5.08 8.95 -15.01
C TYR A 520 5.27 10.03 -13.94
N ARG A 521 4.85 9.76 -12.69
CA ARG A 521 4.92 10.74 -11.60
C ARG A 521 6.21 10.56 -10.81
N GLN A 522 6.87 11.67 -10.50
CA GLN A 522 8.04 11.69 -9.62
C GLN A 522 7.66 11.68 -8.14
N TYR A 523 6.51 12.27 -7.79
CA TYR A 523 6.02 12.41 -6.41
C TYR A 523 4.64 11.76 -6.25
N GLU A 524 4.38 11.24 -5.05
CA GLU A 524 3.08 10.68 -4.73
C GLU A 524 2.04 11.78 -4.51
N ARG A 525 0.79 11.48 -4.86
CA ARG A 525 -0.36 12.33 -4.60
C ARG A 525 -1.31 11.62 -3.66
N PHE A 526 -1.88 12.37 -2.73
CA PHE A 526 -2.85 11.92 -1.76
C PHE A 526 -4.22 12.47 -2.12
N ASP A 527 -5.26 11.65 -2.00
CA ASP A 527 -6.63 12.14 -2.09
C ASP A 527 -6.93 12.84 -0.77
N ALA A 528 -7.20 14.13 -0.87
CA ALA A 528 -7.10 15.04 0.26
C ALA A 528 -8.07 16.19 0.06
N GLU A 529 -9.01 16.36 0.97
CA GLU A 529 -9.83 17.55 1.08
C GLU A 529 -9.26 18.46 2.17
N VAL A 530 -8.64 19.56 1.75
CA VAL A 530 -8.04 20.57 2.63
C VAL A 530 -8.53 21.94 2.15
N ASP A 531 -8.85 22.82 3.09
CA ASP A 531 -9.32 24.17 2.75
C ASP A 531 -8.17 24.99 2.15
N VAL A 532 -8.44 25.64 1.01
CA VAL A 532 -7.49 26.48 0.28
C VAL A 532 -8.12 27.82 -0.03
N ARG A 533 -7.35 28.88 0.19
CA ARG A 533 -7.65 30.23 -0.28
C ARG A 533 -6.66 30.61 -1.36
N ILE A 534 -7.17 30.88 -2.56
CA ILE A 534 -6.40 31.40 -3.68
C ILE A 534 -6.42 32.92 -3.55
N ILE A 535 -5.26 33.53 -3.31
CA ILE A 535 -5.12 34.98 -3.18
C ILE A 535 -4.76 35.52 -4.56
N LEU A 536 -5.72 36.20 -5.20
CA LEU A 536 -5.55 36.92 -6.45
C LEU A 536 -5.47 38.43 -6.17
N PRO A 537 -4.96 39.26 -7.11
CA PRO A 537 -4.82 40.71 -6.89
C PRO A 537 -6.13 41.43 -6.53
N GLU A 538 -7.25 40.98 -7.06
CA GLU A 538 -8.57 41.63 -6.91
C GLU A 538 -9.57 40.83 -6.07
N GLU A 539 -9.33 39.52 -5.86
CA GLU A 539 -10.28 38.64 -5.18
C GLU A 539 -9.59 37.50 -4.41
N THR A 540 -10.33 36.87 -3.50
CA THR A 540 -9.89 35.64 -2.81
C THR A 540 -10.91 34.55 -3.03
N ILE A 541 -10.47 33.45 -3.63
CA ILE A 541 -11.32 32.31 -3.92
C ILE A 541 -11.13 31.28 -2.82
N VAL A 542 -12.22 30.83 -2.19
CA VAL A 542 -12.20 29.77 -1.18
C VAL A 542 -12.68 28.47 -1.82
N THR A 543 -11.87 27.42 -1.70
CA THR A 543 -12.15 26.11 -2.28
C THR A 543 -11.46 25.02 -1.47
N ARG A 544 -11.55 23.77 -1.92
CA ARG A 544 -10.87 22.62 -1.31
C ARG A 544 -10.01 21.89 -2.32
N THR A 545 -8.92 21.31 -1.83
CA THR A 545 -8.16 20.33 -2.62
C THR A 545 -9.02 19.10 -2.90
N CYS A 546 -8.76 18.42 -4.01
CA CYS A 546 -9.17 17.04 -4.23
C CYS A 546 -7.96 16.08 -4.16
N ASP A 547 -6.78 16.55 -4.57
CA ASP A 547 -5.52 15.84 -4.34
C ASP A 547 -4.38 16.79 -3.98
N ILE A 548 -3.39 16.29 -3.23
CA ILE A 548 -2.23 17.05 -2.73
C ILE A 548 -0.94 16.24 -2.85
N SER A 549 0.19 16.90 -3.09
CA SER A 549 1.53 16.31 -3.16
C SER A 549 2.60 17.32 -2.77
N GLU A 550 3.85 16.87 -2.64
CA GLU A 550 4.98 17.75 -2.27
C GLU A 550 5.13 19.00 -3.17
N PHE A 551 4.85 18.86 -4.47
CA PHE A 551 5.10 19.90 -5.48
C PHE A 551 3.86 20.30 -6.28
N GLY A 552 2.68 19.89 -5.85
CA GLY A 552 1.46 20.25 -6.55
C GLY A 552 0.21 19.81 -5.84
N LEU A 553 -0.88 20.46 -6.17
CA LEU A 553 -2.20 20.19 -5.62
C LEU A 553 -3.25 20.42 -6.69
N ALA A 554 -4.40 19.81 -6.54
CA ALA A 554 -5.53 20.07 -7.41
C ALA A 554 -6.74 20.51 -6.59
N LEU A 555 -7.46 21.49 -7.10
CA LEU A 555 -8.65 22.09 -6.50
C LEU A 555 -9.87 21.69 -7.33
N MET A 556 -11.00 21.44 -6.68
CA MET A 556 -12.27 21.19 -7.34
C MET A 556 -13.23 22.35 -7.12
N MET A 557 -13.78 22.90 -8.21
CA MET A 557 -14.68 24.06 -8.15
C MET A 557 -15.95 23.80 -8.96
N ASP A 558 -17.11 24.20 -8.41
CA ASP A 558 -18.41 24.05 -9.07
C ASP A 558 -18.61 25.02 -10.24
N GLN A 559 -17.86 26.12 -10.24
CA GLN A 559 -17.93 27.15 -11.27
C GLN A 559 -16.56 27.37 -11.90
N SER A 560 -16.55 27.51 -13.22
CA SER A 560 -15.35 27.90 -13.97
C SER A 560 -15.00 29.35 -13.63
N GLN A 561 -13.90 29.55 -12.92
CA GLN A 561 -13.31 30.85 -12.68
C GLN A 561 -12.03 31.03 -13.50
N LEU A 562 -11.77 32.27 -13.91
CA LEU A 562 -10.53 32.60 -14.61
C LEU A 562 -9.42 32.79 -13.58
N ILE A 563 -8.48 31.85 -13.56
CA ILE A 563 -7.25 31.97 -12.79
C ILE A 563 -6.11 32.27 -13.77
N PRO A 564 -5.27 33.29 -13.52
CA PRO A 564 -4.10 33.60 -14.35
C PRO A 564 -3.20 32.37 -14.54
N VAL A 565 -2.96 32.00 -15.80
CA VAL A 565 -2.21 30.77 -16.16
C VAL A 565 -0.70 30.98 -16.12
N ASP A 566 -0.25 32.19 -16.45
CA ASP A 566 1.17 32.49 -16.64
C ASP A 566 1.79 33.18 -15.42
N GLU A 567 0.97 33.63 -14.48
CA GLU A 567 1.37 34.28 -13.24
C GLU A 567 1.43 33.29 -12.08
N THR A 568 2.17 33.67 -11.04
CA THR A 568 2.22 32.92 -9.79
C THR A 568 1.16 33.49 -8.86
N CYS A 569 0.33 32.64 -8.29
CA CYS A 569 -0.63 33.02 -7.26
C CYS A 569 -0.23 32.44 -5.91
N THR A 570 -0.62 33.13 -4.85
CA THR A 570 -0.37 32.66 -3.49
C THR A 570 -1.55 31.81 -3.03
N LEU A 571 -1.26 30.58 -2.63
CA LEU A 571 -2.21 29.65 -2.06
C LEU A 571 -1.98 29.56 -0.56
N ARG A 572 -3.01 29.89 0.22
CA ARG A 572 -3.03 29.65 1.66
C ARG A 572 -3.80 28.38 1.95
N ILE A 573 -3.10 27.39 2.47
CA ILE A 573 -3.59 26.02 2.66
C ILE A 573 -3.70 25.78 4.15
N HIS A 574 -4.89 25.38 4.59
CA HIS A 574 -5.21 25.26 6.01
C HIS A 574 -5.94 23.95 6.31
N ASN A 575 -5.47 23.25 7.34
CA ASN A 575 -6.21 22.17 7.99
C ASN A 575 -6.35 22.45 9.48
N GLU A 576 -6.95 21.53 10.25
CA GLU A 576 -7.21 21.69 11.69
C GLU A 576 -5.99 22.08 12.54
N ARG A 577 -4.75 21.79 12.07
CA ARG A 577 -3.51 21.95 12.85
C ARG A 577 -2.50 22.92 12.24
N TYR A 578 -2.45 23.01 10.92
CA TYR A 578 -1.39 23.69 10.20
C TYR A 578 -1.97 24.68 9.19
N GLU A 579 -1.26 25.77 9.00
CA GLU A 579 -1.51 26.77 7.96
C GLU A 579 -0.19 27.07 7.26
N ALA A 580 -0.17 26.93 5.95
CA ALA A 580 1.01 27.18 5.11
C ALA A 580 0.65 28.07 3.93
N GLU A 581 1.54 29.00 3.62
CA GLU A 581 1.44 29.84 2.43
C GLU A 581 2.46 29.39 1.37
N VAL A 582 1.99 29.10 0.17
CA VAL A 582 2.82 28.61 -0.94
C VAL A 582 2.54 29.40 -2.21
N ASP A 583 3.59 29.66 -2.97
CA ASP A 583 3.49 30.24 -4.30
C ASP A 583 3.31 29.12 -5.33
N ALA A 584 2.28 29.23 -6.15
CA ALA A 584 1.92 28.20 -7.09
C ALA A 584 1.50 28.76 -8.45
N LYS A 585 1.67 27.92 -9.48
CA LYS A 585 1.30 28.23 -10.86
C LYS A 585 0.25 27.25 -11.37
N LEU A 586 -0.77 27.76 -12.05
CA LEU A 586 -1.77 26.92 -12.68
C LEU A 586 -1.17 26.20 -13.90
N VAL A 587 -1.08 24.88 -13.84
CA VAL A 587 -0.49 24.06 -14.90
C VAL A 587 -1.52 23.37 -15.78
N HIS A 588 -2.69 23.04 -15.22
CA HIS A 588 -3.69 22.25 -15.93
C HIS A 588 -5.11 22.53 -15.46
N VAL A 589 -6.08 22.47 -16.38
CA VAL A 589 -7.50 22.55 -16.05
C VAL A 589 -8.29 21.46 -16.76
N ILE A 590 -9.05 20.68 -15.99
CA ILE A 590 -9.83 19.53 -16.46
C ILE A 590 -11.31 19.77 -16.15
N GLN A 591 -12.17 19.63 -17.16
CA GLN A 591 -13.61 19.54 -16.92
C GLN A 591 -13.94 18.12 -16.45
N VAL A 592 -14.51 17.99 -15.25
CA VAL A 592 -14.95 16.71 -14.67
C VAL A 592 -16.46 16.83 -14.43
N GLU A 593 -17.25 16.25 -15.32
CA GLU A 593 -18.72 16.38 -15.30
C GLU A 593 -19.15 17.86 -15.21
N ASN A 594 -19.83 18.25 -14.12
CA ASN A 594 -20.29 19.62 -13.86
C ASN A 594 -19.27 20.48 -13.10
N GLN A 595 -18.14 19.92 -12.68
CA GLN A 595 -17.10 20.62 -11.93
C GLN A 595 -15.85 20.85 -12.77
N VAL A 596 -15.02 21.78 -12.31
CA VAL A 596 -13.73 22.12 -12.93
C VAL A 596 -12.61 21.82 -11.95
N LYS A 597 -11.67 20.98 -12.38
CA LYS A 597 -10.47 20.63 -11.63
C LYS A 597 -9.30 21.50 -12.07
N TYR A 598 -8.80 22.35 -11.17
CA TYR A 598 -7.64 23.21 -11.39
C TYR A 598 -6.41 22.58 -10.75
N CYS A 599 -5.37 22.31 -11.53
CA CYS A 599 -4.13 21.71 -11.06
C CYS A 599 -3.03 22.76 -10.97
N PHE A 600 -2.44 22.87 -9.80
CA PHE A 600 -1.35 23.79 -9.48
C PHE A 600 -0.03 23.04 -9.27
N GLU A 601 1.06 23.64 -9.71
CA GLU A 601 2.43 23.29 -9.37
C GLU A 601 2.96 24.30 -8.36
N ILE A 602 3.58 23.82 -7.28
CA ILE A 602 4.17 24.67 -6.24
C ILE A 602 5.55 25.09 -6.69
N VAL A 603 5.77 26.40 -6.76
CA VAL A 603 7.01 27.02 -7.25
C VAL A 603 7.96 27.31 -6.10
N SER A 604 7.45 27.92 -5.03
CA SER A 604 8.24 28.33 -3.88
C SER A 604 7.41 28.45 -2.60
N CYS A 605 8.07 28.37 -1.46
CA CYS A 605 7.52 28.73 -0.16
C CYS A 605 8.68 29.03 0.80
N THR A 606 8.38 29.70 1.93
CA THR A 606 9.39 29.90 2.98
C THR A 606 9.75 28.56 3.63
N PRO A 607 10.94 28.39 4.25
CA PRO A 607 11.28 27.16 4.96
C PRO A 607 10.29 26.80 6.09
N ALA A 608 9.70 27.81 6.73
CA ALA A 608 8.70 27.60 7.78
C ALA A 608 7.37 27.08 7.18
N ASP A 609 6.92 27.67 6.08
CA ASP A 609 5.72 27.20 5.37
C ASP A 609 5.93 25.83 4.75
N LYS A 610 7.13 25.53 4.22
CA LYS A 610 7.47 24.20 3.69
C LYS A 610 7.29 23.11 4.76
N ARG A 611 7.79 23.34 5.98
CA ARG A 611 7.64 22.39 7.10
C ARG A 611 6.17 22.12 7.42
N LYS A 612 5.36 23.17 7.53
CA LYS A 612 3.91 23.06 7.79
C LYS A 612 3.15 22.43 6.63
N TYR A 613 3.48 22.80 5.40
CA TYR A 613 2.88 22.23 4.20
C TYR A 613 3.15 20.72 4.12
N TYR A 614 4.36 20.27 4.45
CA TYR A 614 4.68 18.85 4.49
C TYR A 614 3.88 18.12 5.56
N GLN A 615 3.58 18.74 6.71
CA GLN A 615 2.64 18.16 7.68
C GLN A 615 1.22 18.08 7.12
N ILE A 616 0.75 19.11 6.41
CA ILE A 616 -0.54 19.03 5.72
C ILE A 616 -0.55 17.84 4.75
N VAL A 617 0.54 17.57 4.03
CA VAL A 617 0.64 16.43 3.10
C VAL A 617 0.70 15.07 3.82
N TYR A 618 1.56 14.92 4.83
CA TYR A 618 1.95 13.61 5.38
C TYR A 618 1.35 13.24 6.73
N ASP A 619 0.84 14.19 7.51
CA ASP A 619 0.24 13.93 8.82
C ASP A 619 -1.21 13.43 8.68
N ARG A 620 -1.35 12.30 7.97
CA ARG A 620 -2.61 11.65 7.59
C ARG A 620 -2.37 10.18 7.23
N GLY A 621 -3.45 9.42 7.16
CA GLY A 621 -3.42 8.08 6.55
C GLY A 621 -3.23 8.13 5.03
N HIS A 622 -2.84 7.01 4.42
CA HIS A 622 -2.76 6.89 2.96
C HIS A 622 -4.14 6.82 2.30
N SER A 623 -4.21 7.17 1.02
CA SER A 623 -5.43 7.12 0.21
C SER A 623 -5.87 5.69 -0.18
N TYR A 624 -5.00 4.69 -0.01
CA TYR A 624 -5.27 3.33 -0.47
C TYR A 624 -6.24 2.56 0.44
N PRO A 625 -6.96 1.56 -0.10
CA PRO A 625 -7.90 0.73 0.65
C PRO A 625 -7.25 0.04 1.84
N ASN A 626 -7.93 0.04 2.98
CA ASN A 626 -7.53 -0.72 4.17
C ASN A 626 -8.03 -2.17 4.18
N TYR A 627 -8.97 -2.50 3.28
CA TYR A 627 -9.63 -3.80 3.17
C TYR A 627 -9.89 -4.14 1.70
N LEU A 628 -10.05 -5.42 1.40
CA LEU A 628 -10.44 -5.90 0.08
C LEU A 628 -11.83 -5.39 -0.30
N SER A 629 -11.95 -4.86 -1.52
CA SER A 629 -13.24 -4.48 -2.08
C SER A 629 -14.19 -5.70 -2.21
N PRO A 630 -15.52 -5.53 -2.07
CA PRO A 630 -16.48 -6.61 -2.30
C PRO A 630 -16.47 -7.17 -3.74
N SER A 631 -16.06 -6.38 -4.73
CA SER A 631 -16.10 -6.71 -6.17
C SER A 631 -14.81 -7.36 -6.69
N VAL A 632 -14.04 -8.02 -5.83
CA VAL A 632 -12.75 -8.59 -6.23
C VAL A 632 -12.94 -10.05 -6.66
N THR A 633 -13.50 -10.31 -7.84
CA THR A 633 -13.58 -11.67 -8.43
C THR A 633 -12.43 -11.96 -9.40
N VAL A 634 -12.26 -13.24 -9.76
CA VAL A 634 -11.19 -13.68 -10.71
C VAL A 634 -11.34 -12.98 -12.07
N LEU A 635 -12.58 -12.82 -12.55
CA LEU A 635 -12.85 -12.17 -13.83
C LEU A 635 -12.59 -10.67 -13.75
N ASP A 636 -12.92 -10.04 -12.63
CA ASP A 636 -12.66 -8.61 -12.43
C ASP A 636 -11.16 -8.33 -12.41
N ASP A 637 -10.35 -9.18 -11.77
CA ASP A 637 -8.89 -9.02 -11.75
C ASP A 637 -8.28 -9.03 -13.16
N LEU A 638 -8.71 -9.98 -13.98
CA LEU A 638 -8.27 -10.08 -15.38
C LEU A 638 -8.79 -8.90 -16.20
N ARG A 639 -10.08 -8.54 -16.06
CA ARG A 639 -10.70 -7.42 -16.78
C ARG A 639 -9.99 -6.11 -16.49
N VAL A 640 -9.74 -5.80 -15.21
CA VAL A 640 -9.07 -4.57 -14.78
C VAL A 640 -7.65 -4.50 -15.35
N ASN A 641 -6.91 -5.61 -15.34
CA ASN A 641 -5.59 -5.67 -15.96
C ASN A 641 -5.62 -5.49 -17.48
N LEU A 642 -6.59 -6.10 -18.17
CA LEU A 642 -6.74 -5.94 -19.62
C LEU A 642 -7.12 -4.50 -19.99
N GLN A 643 -8.09 -3.91 -19.29
CA GLN A 643 -8.53 -2.53 -19.51
C GLN A 643 -7.43 -1.52 -19.21
N GLY A 644 -6.77 -1.66 -18.05
CA GLY A 644 -5.71 -0.76 -17.62
C GLY A 644 -4.49 -0.75 -18.56
N ARG A 645 -4.25 -1.86 -19.27
CA ARG A 645 -3.16 -2.01 -20.25
C ARG A 645 -3.56 -1.64 -21.67
N ALA A 646 -4.85 -1.70 -22.00
CA ALA A 646 -5.39 -1.24 -23.28
C ALA A 646 -5.59 0.28 -23.33
N PHE A 647 -5.77 0.93 -22.17
CA PHE A 647 -6.01 2.36 -22.09
C PHE A 647 -4.73 3.17 -22.33
N VAL A 648 -4.73 3.98 -23.38
CA VAL A 648 -3.73 5.03 -23.59
C VAL A 648 -4.33 6.34 -23.07
N PRO A 649 -3.82 6.93 -21.97
CA PRO A 649 -4.35 8.20 -21.49
C PRO A 649 -4.18 9.26 -22.57
N MET A 650 -5.30 9.84 -22.98
CA MET A 650 -5.30 10.97 -23.90
C MET A 650 -4.73 12.18 -23.14
N GLN A 651 -3.45 12.50 -23.38
CA GLN A 651 -2.79 13.64 -22.76
C GLN A 651 -3.40 14.93 -23.29
N SER A 652 -4.38 15.48 -22.56
CA SER A 652 -4.79 16.86 -22.73
C SER A 652 -3.74 17.74 -22.05
N ASN A 653 -3.17 18.74 -22.74
CA ASN A 653 -2.25 19.74 -22.16
C ASN A 653 -2.96 21.09 -21.94
N ARG A 654 -4.25 21.05 -21.62
CA ARG A 654 -5.07 22.26 -21.49
C ARG A 654 -4.72 23.01 -20.21
N LYS A 655 -4.34 24.27 -20.35
CA LYS A 655 -4.03 25.17 -19.23
C LYS A 655 -5.18 26.11 -18.84
N ARG A 656 -6.30 26.07 -19.55
CA ARG A 656 -7.47 26.94 -19.33
C ARG A 656 -8.75 26.10 -19.24
N PRO A 657 -9.72 26.48 -18.38
CA PRO A 657 -11.01 25.80 -18.29
C PRO A 657 -11.76 25.82 -19.62
N ARG A 658 -12.54 24.78 -19.91
CA ARG A 658 -13.41 24.74 -21.10
C ARG A 658 -14.84 24.94 -20.65
N ILE A 659 -15.39 26.11 -20.91
CA ILE A 659 -16.78 26.43 -20.61
C ILE A 659 -17.60 25.96 -21.80
N LEU A 660 -18.42 24.94 -21.59
CA LEU A 660 -19.36 24.46 -22.60
C LEU A 660 -20.59 25.38 -22.59
N LEU A 661 -20.77 26.19 -23.63
CA LEU A 661 -21.82 27.21 -23.71
C LEU A 661 -23.03 26.74 -24.52
N ASN A 662 -22.82 26.15 -25.69
CA ASN A 662 -23.87 25.79 -26.67
C ASN A 662 -24.85 26.94 -26.98
N GLN A 663 -24.35 28.18 -27.03
CA GLN A 663 -25.18 29.36 -27.26
C GLN A 663 -25.31 29.67 -28.75
N SER A 664 -26.52 30.05 -29.18
CA SER A 664 -26.80 30.46 -30.55
C SER A 664 -26.53 31.95 -30.70
N ILE A 665 -25.50 32.31 -31.45
CA ILE A 665 -25.01 33.69 -31.60
C ILE A 665 -25.02 34.08 -33.07
N LEU A 666 -25.30 35.34 -33.38
CA LEU A 666 -25.22 35.85 -34.75
C LEU A 666 -23.80 36.30 -35.07
N THR A 667 -23.33 36.01 -36.27
CA THR A 667 -22.12 36.60 -36.83
C THR A 667 -22.39 38.06 -37.22
N SER A 668 -21.35 38.88 -37.38
CA SER A 668 -21.46 40.23 -37.97
C SER A 668 -22.21 40.29 -39.31
N ASP A 669 -22.18 39.18 -40.06
CA ASP A 669 -22.82 39.04 -41.38
C ASP A 669 -24.29 38.57 -41.29
N GLY A 670 -24.83 38.38 -40.07
CA GLY A 670 -26.20 37.96 -39.82
C GLY A 670 -26.47 36.46 -39.88
N GLU A 671 -25.43 35.63 -40.06
CA GLU A 671 -25.54 34.17 -40.03
C GLU A 671 -25.61 33.63 -38.59
N LYS A 672 -26.27 32.48 -38.41
CA LYS A 672 -26.39 31.80 -37.12
C LYS A 672 -25.18 30.90 -36.89
N ALA A 673 -24.45 31.15 -35.82
CA ALA A 673 -23.34 30.32 -35.35
C ALA A 673 -23.66 29.76 -33.95
N ILE A 674 -23.21 28.55 -33.66
CA ILE A 674 -23.35 27.95 -32.33
C ILE A 674 -21.98 28.01 -31.65
N LEU A 675 -21.86 28.82 -30.60
CA LEU A 675 -20.69 28.83 -29.73
C LEU A 675 -20.79 27.62 -28.79
N ARG A 676 -20.16 26.52 -29.19
CA ARG A 676 -20.17 25.24 -28.47
C ARG A 676 -19.42 25.34 -27.16
N ASP A 677 -18.21 25.89 -27.21
CA ASP A 677 -17.41 26.11 -26.02
C ASP A 677 -16.43 27.28 -26.16
N PHE A 678 -15.96 27.75 -25.01
CA PHE A 678 -14.98 28.83 -24.90
C PHE A 678 -14.03 28.56 -23.74
N ASN A 679 -12.73 28.79 -23.93
CA ASN A 679 -11.71 28.59 -22.89
C ASN A 679 -10.92 29.85 -22.53
N TYR A 680 -11.53 31.03 -22.69
CA TYR A 680 -10.90 32.34 -22.47
C TYR A 680 -9.78 32.72 -23.46
N LYS A 681 -9.51 31.88 -24.47
CA LYS A 681 -8.54 32.17 -25.54
C LYS A 681 -8.95 31.60 -26.88
N TYR A 682 -9.62 30.45 -26.87
CA TYR A 682 -10.15 29.76 -28.02
C TYR A 682 -11.63 29.49 -27.83
N ALA A 683 -12.36 29.51 -28.95
CA ALA A 683 -13.76 29.17 -29.04
C ALA A 683 -13.96 28.02 -30.02
N LEU A 684 -14.77 27.03 -29.67
CA LEU A 684 -15.30 26.08 -30.62
C LEU A 684 -16.63 26.61 -31.15
N VAL A 685 -16.68 26.85 -32.45
CA VAL A 685 -17.85 27.40 -33.12
C VAL A 685 -18.32 26.44 -34.21
N GLU A 686 -19.63 26.23 -34.29
CA GLU A 686 -20.27 25.48 -35.36
C GLU A 686 -21.08 26.42 -36.25
N ILE A 687 -20.89 26.32 -37.56
CA ILE A 687 -21.57 27.14 -38.57
C ILE A 687 -22.03 26.25 -39.72
N GLU A 688 -23.24 26.50 -40.22
CA GLU A 688 -23.73 25.85 -41.44
C GLU A 688 -22.89 26.30 -42.64
N GLY A 689 -22.20 25.36 -43.28
CA GLY A 689 -21.34 25.65 -44.44
C GLY A 689 -19.83 25.50 -44.20
N GLY A 690 -19.40 25.13 -42.98
CA GLY A 690 -18.01 24.84 -42.65
C GLY A 690 -17.30 25.98 -41.92
N HIS A 691 -15.96 25.94 -41.88
CA HIS A 691 -15.15 26.95 -41.20
C HIS A 691 -14.79 28.12 -42.14
N ARG A 692 -14.66 29.31 -41.55
CA ARG A 692 -14.13 30.54 -42.18
C ARG A 692 -12.84 30.98 -41.49
N ASP A 693 -11.91 31.61 -42.21
CA ASP A 693 -10.63 32.08 -41.66
C ASP A 693 -10.79 33.12 -40.54
N LYS A 694 -11.79 33.99 -40.67
CA LYS A 694 -12.15 35.00 -39.67
C LYS A 694 -13.64 35.02 -39.43
N LEU A 695 -14.03 35.23 -38.18
CA LEU A 695 -15.42 35.32 -37.74
C LEU A 695 -15.53 36.39 -36.67
N SER A 696 -16.60 37.17 -36.67
CA SER A 696 -16.93 38.08 -35.58
C SER A 696 -18.30 37.70 -35.04
N LEU A 697 -18.39 37.30 -33.77
CA LEU A 697 -19.64 36.93 -33.12
C LEU A 697 -20.16 38.11 -32.29
N GLU A 698 -21.40 38.54 -32.54
CA GLU A 698 -22.04 39.59 -31.76
C GLU A 698 -22.63 38.99 -30.48
N LEU A 699 -22.03 39.31 -29.33
CA LEU A 699 -22.42 38.75 -28.04
C LEU A 699 -23.70 39.42 -27.53
N GLU A 700 -23.57 40.63 -26.95
CA GLU A 700 -24.68 41.51 -26.55
C GLU A 700 -24.22 42.98 -26.55
N SER A 701 -25.15 43.91 -26.83
CA SER A 701 -24.95 45.37 -26.69
C SER A 701 -23.74 45.96 -27.44
N GLY A 702 -23.42 45.42 -28.63
CA GLY A 702 -22.32 45.91 -29.48
C GLY A 702 -20.93 45.42 -29.08
N GLN A 703 -20.81 44.39 -28.22
CA GLN A 703 -19.56 43.67 -27.99
C GLN A 703 -19.41 42.52 -28.97
N PHE A 704 -18.24 42.45 -29.63
CA PHE A 704 -17.91 41.44 -30.61
C PHE A 704 -16.81 40.51 -30.09
N MET A 705 -16.92 39.21 -30.36
CA MET A 705 -15.86 38.24 -30.19
C MET A 705 -15.19 38.00 -31.54
N GLU A 706 -13.95 38.49 -31.68
CA GLU A 706 -13.17 38.42 -32.91
C GLU A 706 -12.37 37.11 -32.94
N LEU A 707 -12.63 36.28 -33.93
CA LEU A 707 -12.22 34.89 -34.01
C LEU A 707 -11.38 34.63 -35.27
N ILE A 708 -10.22 34.02 -35.13
CA ILE A 708 -9.35 33.57 -36.22
C ILE A 708 -9.25 32.05 -36.20
N TYR A 709 -9.53 31.40 -37.32
CA TYR A 709 -9.49 29.95 -37.42
C TYR A 709 -8.08 29.40 -37.18
N ASP A 710 -7.97 28.38 -36.32
CA ASP A 710 -6.69 27.69 -36.05
C ASP A 710 -6.70 26.30 -36.70
N GLU A 711 -6.13 26.23 -37.89
CA GLU A 711 -5.97 24.98 -38.65
C GLU A 711 -5.23 23.89 -37.87
N ARG A 712 -4.28 24.26 -37.00
CA ARG A 712 -3.44 23.28 -36.28
C ARG A 712 -4.21 22.51 -35.22
N ILE A 713 -5.26 23.13 -34.67
CA ILE A 713 -6.06 22.56 -33.57
C ILE A 713 -7.36 21.93 -34.09
N SER A 714 -7.88 22.42 -35.21
CA SER A 714 -9.17 22.03 -35.78
C SER A 714 -9.17 20.68 -36.53
N VAL A 715 -8.01 20.06 -36.76
CA VAL A 715 -7.83 18.81 -37.54
C VAL A 715 -8.64 17.60 -37.01
N PHE A 716 -9.12 17.66 -35.76
CA PHE A 716 -9.81 16.56 -35.08
C PHE A 716 -11.32 16.80 -34.87
N LYS A 717 -11.97 17.65 -35.67
CA LYS A 717 -13.37 18.08 -35.47
C LYS A 717 -14.29 17.79 -36.64
N GLY A 718 -15.61 17.84 -36.39
CA GLY A 718 -16.64 17.54 -37.41
C GLY A 718 -16.63 18.54 -38.57
N PRO A 719 -17.30 18.23 -39.71
CA PRO A 719 -17.23 19.03 -40.94
C PRO A 719 -17.72 20.48 -40.80
N ASN A 720 -18.54 20.76 -39.78
CA ASN A 720 -19.12 22.09 -39.51
C ASN A 720 -18.53 22.77 -38.26
N GLU A 721 -17.56 22.13 -37.60
CA GLU A 721 -16.96 22.64 -36.36
C GLU A 721 -15.57 23.22 -36.62
N GLY A 722 -15.31 24.44 -36.15
CA GLY A 722 -13.99 25.06 -36.19
C GLY A 722 -13.52 25.55 -34.83
N VAL A 723 -12.23 25.37 -34.53
CA VAL A 723 -11.59 25.97 -33.35
C VAL A 723 -10.96 27.30 -33.77
N TYR A 724 -11.33 28.35 -33.06
CA TYR A 724 -10.93 29.71 -33.35
C TYR A 724 -10.12 30.30 -32.20
N HIS A 725 -9.02 30.99 -32.48
CA HIS A 725 -8.33 31.88 -31.56
C HIS A 725 -9.10 33.20 -31.43
N VAL A 726 -9.36 33.63 -30.20
CA VAL A 726 -10.08 34.87 -29.91
C VAL A 726 -9.08 36.02 -29.78
N GLU A 727 -8.99 36.89 -30.78
CA GLU A 727 -7.98 37.97 -30.83
C GLU A 727 -8.15 38.97 -29.69
N ASN A 728 -9.39 39.35 -29.40
CA ASN A 728 -9.72 40.33 -28.37
C ASN A 728 -10.04 39.69 -27.01
N ALA A 729 -9.53 38.47 -26.76
CA ALA A 729 -9.80 37.72 -25.53
C ALA A 729 -9.48 38.51 -24.26
N GLU A 730 -8.30 39.15 -24.17
CA GLU A 730 -7.88 39.88 -22.97
C GLU A 730 -8.81 41.06 -22.65
N VAL A 731 -9.29 41.76 -23.69
CA VAL A 731 -10.21 42.90 -23.57
C VAL A 731 -11.62 42.43 -23.21
N LEU A 732 -12.08 41.31 -23.79
CA LEU A 732 -13.38 40.74 -23.45
C LEU A 732 -13.41 40.22 -22.02
N VAL A 733 -12.37 39.50 -21.62
CA VAL A 733 -12.33 38.82 -20.33
C VAL A 733 -12.16 39.79 -19.16
N SER A 734 -11.52 40.95 -19.39
CA SER A 734 -11.44 42.06 -18.41
C SER A 734 -12.71 42.92 -18.35
N SER A 735 -13.66 42.75 -19.29
CA SER A 735 -14.92 43.51 -19.29
C SER A 735 -15.93 42.91 -18.31
N GLN A 736 -16.31 43.71 -17.30
CA GLN A 736 -17.33 43.34 -16.31
C GLN A 736 -18.69 42.95 -16.94
N ARG A 737 -19.01 43.50 -18.12
CA ARG A 737 -20.23 43.13 -18.88
C ARG A 737 -20.14 41.72 -19.44
N PHE A 738 -18.98 41.34 -19.96
CA PHE A 738 -18.75 40.03 -20.55
C PHE A 738 -18.71 38.96 -19.46
N GLN A 739 -18.13 39.27 -18.30
CA GLN A 739 -18.14 38.38 -17.14
C GLN A 739 -19.58 38.06 -16.70
N LYS A 740 -20.46 39.08 -16.57
CA LYS A 740 -21.88 38.87 -16.25
C LYS A 740 -22.65 38.07 -17.31
N LEU A 741 -22.34 38.28 -18.59
CA LEU A 741 -22.94 37.51 -19.69
C LEU A 741 -22.52 36.03 -19.61
N MET A 742 -21.24 35.78 -19.38
CA MET A 742 -20.71 34.42 -19.19
C MET A 742 -21.33 33.74 -17.97
N GLU A 743 -21.48 34.46 -16.85
CA GLU A 743 -22.18 33.95 -15.67
C GLU A 743 -23.63 33.57 -15.96
N SER A 744 -24.37 34.39 -16.72
CA SER A 744 -25.77 34.11 -17.07
C SER A 744 -25.87 32.86 -17.96
N TRP A 745 -24.99 32.71 -18.95
CA TRP A 745 -24.97 31.54 -19.84
C TRP A 745 -24.59 30.26 -19.09
N ILE A 746 -23.67 30.34 -18.12
CA ILE A 746 -23.29 29.21 -17.27
C ILE A 746 -24.47 28.81 -16.38
N GLN A 747 -25.17 29.77 -15.77
CA GLN A 747 -26.33 29.52 -14.91
C GLN A 747 -27.52 28.94 -15.68
N GLU A 748 -27.82 29.46 -16.86
CA GLU A 748 -28.90 28.98 -17.72
C GLU A 748 -28.72 27.50 -18.07
N LYS A 749 -27.48 27.11 -18.39
CA LYS A 749 -27.16 25.72 -18.69
C LYS A 749 -27.23 24.80 -17.46
N GLN A 750 -26.79 25.27 -16.29
CA GLN A 750 -26.92 24.49 -15.05
C GLN A 750 -28.38 24.23 -14.70
N LYS A 751 -29.25 25.22 -14.91
CA LYS A 751 -30.70 25.08 -14.72
C LYS A 751 -31.31 24.05 -15.68
N ILE A 752 -30.94 24.08 -16.95
CA ILE A 752 -31.38 23.09 -17.95
C ILE A 752 -30.93 21.67 -17.57
N ASN A 753 -29.69 21.50 -17.09
CA ASN A 753 -29.19 20.20 -16.64
C ASN A 753 -29.90 19.71 -15.36
N HIS A 754 -30.24 20.62 -14.44
CA HIS A 754 -30.98 20.30 -13.22
C HIS A 754 -32.42 19.86 -13.54
N ASP A 755 -33.14 20.62 -14.38
CA ASP A 755 -34.49 20.30 -14.82
C ASP A 755 -34.53 18.96 -15.59
N LEU A 756 -33.50 18.66 -16.41
CA LEU A 756 -33.36 17.38 -17.11
C LEU A 756 -33.05 16.19 -16.19
N SER A 757 -32.37 16.43 -15.06
CA SER A 757 -32.11 15.40 -14.04
C SER A 757 -33.37 15.09 -13.21
N GLU A 758 -34.16 16.11 -12.85
CA GLU A 758 -35.46 15.90 -12.18
C GLU A 758 -36.48 15.22 -13.09
N LEU A 759 -36.46 15.50 -14.40
CA LEU A 759 -37.29 14.80 -15.39
C LEU A 759 -36.91 13.32 -15.57
N HIS A 760 -35.63 12.95 -15.40
CA HIS A 760 -35.19 11.55 -15.39
C HIS A 760 -35.58 10.84 -14.08
N GLU A 761 -35.44 11.49 -12.92
CA GLU A 761 -35.90 10.93 -11.64
C GLU A 761 -37.44 10.80 -11.57
N ALA A 762 -38.19 11.71 -12.20
CA ALA A 762 -39.65 11.65 -12.26
C ALA A 762 -40.17 10.59 -13.26
N THR A 763 -39.35 10.17 -14.24
CA THR A 763 -39.73 9.09 -15.18
C THR A 763 -39.33 7.70 -14.68
N ASP A 764 -38.39 7.58 -13.75
CA ASP A 764 -38.04 6.32 -13.06
C ASP A 764 -38.99 5.96 -11.89
N LEU A 765 -39.89 6.88 -11.49
CA LEU A 765 -40.91 6.61 -10.46
C LEU A 765 -42.26 6.11 -11.01
N ASP A 766 -42.45 6.11 -12.34
CA ASP A 766 -43.64 5.58 -13.02
C ASP A 766 -43.32 4.38 -13.96
N GLY A 767 -42.18 3.71 -13.75
CA GLY A 767 -41.71 2.54 -14.52
C GLY A 767 -41.81 1.20 -13.77
#